data_AF-A0A179F9Y7-F1
#
_entry.id   AF-A0A179F9Y7-F1
#
_cell.length_a   1.000
_cell.length_b   1.000
_cell.length_c   1.000
_cell.angle_alpha   90.00
_cell.angle_beta   90.00
_cell.angle_gamma   90.00
#
_symmetry.space_group_name_H-M   'P 1'
#
loop_
_entity.id
_entity.type
_entity.pdbx_description
1 polymer ?
#
loop_
_entity_poly.entity_id
_entity_poly.type
_entity_poly.pdbx_seq_one_letter_code
_entity_poly.pdbx_strand_id
1 'polypeptide(L)'
;MASLSVIRSTTGFSSVVNEDFIYEQDVLRDPASAKPWLGYIKYKTRHGSLSQQNFVMARACAQLPRSYKLWKMYLSFRVRHVSKLNPAVFAAEYGKVNSLFEKALILLNKMPRIWEMYLQFLIKQPAITLVRRSFDRALRALPITQHNRIWTLYIPFANAASGDTALKIWRRYIQAHPEEAENFIELLIESGAYTEAAVSYINLLNNVRFASKNGKGHYELWTELVDLLVDHASEIEANYESGVDVESIIRSGIARFPDQRGKLWVGLATYWIRRGNFERARDAFEQAITTVMTVRDFALIFESYTEFEESIIKALMESATERLDTGEGDDDAELELDVRMMRFEYLMDRRPFLVNDVLLRQNPNLVSEWEKRVALWGDNKQEVVRTYTDAIASVHPKRAVGSFHKLWANYARFYEQGGDLRNARIIMEKAVKVPFKSVAELADMWIEWAEMELRNEKFDEAVRIMTKAVQAPKRSTVDYFDETLSAHQRVHKSWKLWSFYVDLVESVSTLSEVKRVYERIFELRIATPQTVVNYANLLEEHKYYEESFKIYERGLDLFSYPVAFELWNLYLTKAVDRKIGIERLRDLFEQAVEDCPPKFAKTIYLMYGNLEEERGLARHAMRIYERATRAVDDEDRADMFNFYITKSASNFGLSSTRPIYERAISALPDADAKEMCLKFADMEKRLGEIDRARAIYGHASQFCDPRTNAEFWARWEQFEVQHGNEDTFKEMLRIKRSVQAQYNTDVNFIASQALARSQHSSDSHDHPVGAMTELDRQSSALQGFVAASEGTLSGKTSQPSQPVNPDVIDIDGLED
;
A
#
# COMPACT_ATOMS: atom_id res chain seq x y z
N MET A 1 12.29 -98.43 -53.52
CA MET A 1 10.86 -98.06 -53.56
C MET A 1 10.01 -99.22 -53.04
N ALA A 2 9.72 -99.31 -51.73
CA ALA A 2 8.54 -99.97 -51.14
C ALA A 2 8.62 -100.02 -49.60
N SER A 3 8.91 -98.89 -48.94
CA SER A 3 8.92 -98.79 -47.47
C SER A 3 8.45 -97.41 -46.99
N LEU A 4 7.41 -96.87 -47.64
CA LEU A 4 6.81 -95.56 -47.36
C LEU A 4 5.27 -95.59 -47.24
N SER A 5 4.67 -96.74 -46.91
CA SER A 5 3.20 -96.90 -46.88
C SER A 5 2.56 -97.02 -45.50
N VAL A 6 3.28 -96.89 -44.38
CA VAL A 6 2.71 -97.14 -43.04
C VAL A 6 2.97 -95.99 -42.07
N ILE A 7 2.54 -94.77 -42.40
CA ILE A 7 2.14 -93.72 -41.43
C ILE A 7 1.08 -92.81 -42.10
N ARG A 8 -0.09 -93.38 -42.44
CA ARG A 8 -1.27 -92.64 -42.93
C ARG A 8 -2.47 -92.94 -42.02
N SER A 9 -2.47 -92.40 -40.81
CA SER A 9 -3.70 -92.33 -39.97
C SER A 9 -3.52 -91.46 -38.73
N THR A 10 -3.83 -90.17 -38.85
CA THR A 10 -4.55 -89.40 -37.80
C THR A 10 -5.01 -88.07 -38.41
N THR A 11 -6.31 -87.80 -38.23
CA THR A 11 -7.05 -86.60 -38.62
C THR A 11 -6.33 -85.31 -38.21
N GLY A 12 -5.87 -84.53 -39.19
CA GLY A 12 -5.18 -83.25 -38.94
C GLY A 12 -4.48 -82.60 -40.15
N PHE A 13 -4.53 -83.20 -41.34
CA PHE A 13 -3.80 -82.72 -42.53
C PHE A 13 -4.69 -82.16 -43.68
N SER A 14 -6.00 -81.98 -43.49
CA SER A 14 -6.89 -81.46 -44.54
C SER A 14 -6.81 -79.94 -44.77
N SER A 15 -5.77 -79.27 -44.27
CA SER A 15 -5.63 -77.81 -44.34
C SER A 15 -4.23 -77.34 -44.77
N VAL A 16 -3.33 -78.27 -45.07
CA VAL A 16 -1.99 -77.99 -45.59
C VAL A 16 -2.03 -78.31 -47.09
N VAL A 17 -1.95 -77.28 -47.92
CA VAL A 17 -1.89 -77.42 -49.39
C VAL A 17 -0.43 -77.68 -49.76
N ASN A 18 -0.14 -78.38 -50.87
CA ASN A 18 1.23 -78.71 -51.29
C ASN A 18 2.20 -77.50 -51.34
N GLU A 19 1.68 -76.27 -51.48
CA GLU A 19 2.45 -75.02 -51.47
C GLU A 19 2.99 -74.62 -50.07
N ASP A 20 2.47 -75.23 -49.00
CA ASP A 20 2.92 -74.99 -47.62
C ASP A 20 4.17 -75.77 -47.25
N PHE A 21 4.58 -76.75 -48.07
CA PHE A 21 5.66 -77.68 -47.76
C PHE A 21 6.99 -76.96 -47.45
N ILE A 22 7.30 -75.88 -48.18
CA ILE A 22 8.52 -75.08 -47.98
C ILE A 22 8.53 -74.46 -46.59
N TYR A 23 7.41 -73.87 -46.17
CA TYR A 23 7.28 -73.23 -44.87
C TYR A 23 7.18 -74.25 -43.72
N GLU A 24 6.58 -75.42 -43.95
CA GLU A 24 6.56 -76.55 -43.00
C GLU A 24 7.97 -77.14 -42.79
N GLN A 25 8.76 -77.23 -43.85
CA GLN A 25 10.16 -77.68 -43.78
C GLN A 25 11.04 -76.66 -43.03
N ASP A 26 10.84 -75.37 -43.26
CA ASP A 26 11.55 -74.29 -42.55
C ASP A 26 11.20 -74.24 -41.06
N VAL A 27 9.95 -74.55 -40.70
CA VAL A 27 9.50 -74.66 -39.31
C VAL A 27 10.08 -75.89 -38.61
N LEU A 28 10.22 -77.02 -39.32
CA LEU A 28 10.84 -78.24 -38.80
C LEU A 28 12.36 -78.10 -38.66
N ARG A 29 13.00 -77.30 -39.52
CA ARG A 29 14.44 -77.05 -39.50
C ARG A 29 14.86 -76.23 -38.29
N ASP A 30 14.10 -75.19 -37.93
CA ASP A 30 14.37 -74.35 -36.76
C ASP A 30 13.15 -74.25 -35.81
N PRO A 31 12.85 -75.31 -35.01
CA PRO A 31 11.65 -75.34 -34.16
C PRO A 31 11.63 -74.27 -33.05
N ALA A 32 12.81 -73.80 -32.62
CA ALA A 32 12.97 -72.82 -31.54
C ALA A 32 12.87 -71.36 -32.00
N SER A 33 12.92 -71.10 -33.31
CA SER A 33 12.94 -69.74 -33.87
C SER A 33 11.54 -69.26 -34.25
N ALA A 34 11.20 -68.02 -33.88
CA ALA A 34 9.93 -67.42 -34.26
C ALA A 34 9.89 -66.89 -35.71
N LYS A 35 11.03 -66.77 -36.41
CA LYS A 35 11.11 -66.18 -37.75
C LYS A 35 10.42 -67.04 -38.83
N PRO A 36 10.62 -68.38 -38.89
CA PRO A 36 9.93 -69.24 -39.86
C PRO A 36 8.42 -69.21 -39.68
N TRP A 37 7.94 -69.27 -38.43
CA TRP A 37 6.52 -69.15 -38.09
C TRP A 37 5.92 -67.81 -38.52
N LEU A 38 6.65 -66.69 -38.37
CA LEU A 38 6.18 -65.38 -38.84
C LEU A 38 6.10 -65.29 -40.37
N GLY A 39 7.05 -65.91 -41.08
CA GLY A 39 7.02 -66.05 -42.55
C GLY A 39 5.81 -66.87 -43.00
N TYR A 40 5.58 -68.01 -42.35
CA TYR A 40 4.48 -68.91 -42.66
C TYR A 40 3.12 -68.25 -42.39
N ILE A 41 2.97 -67.55 -41.27
CA ILE A 41 1.75 -66.81 -40.94
C ILE A 41 1.50 -65.67 -41.93
N LYS A 42 2.54 -64.93 -42.36
CA LYS A 42 2.40 -63.86 -43.37
C LYS A 42 1.93 -64.41 -44.72
N TYR A 43 2.49 -65.54 -45.16
CA TYR A 43 2.06 -66.21 -46.37
C TYR A 43 0.59 -66.65 -46.27
N LYS A 44 0.21 -67.30 -45.17
CA LYS A 44 -1.18 -67.71 -44.93
C LYS A 44 -2.16 -66.56 -44.74
N THR A 45 -1.71 -65.41 -44.23
CA THR A 45 -2.56 -64.21 -44.15
C THR A 45 -2.90 -63.66 -45.55
N ARG A 46 -2.01 -63.85 -46.54
CA ARG A 46 -2.22 -63.41 -47.92
C ARG A 46 -2.98 -64.43 -48.79
N HIS A 47 -2.78 -65.72 -48.55
CA HIS A 47 -3.25 -66.78 -49.45
C HIS A 47 -4.18 -67.83 -48.81
N GLY A 48 -4.35 -67.84 -47.48
CA GLY A 48 -5.10 -68.88 -46.77
C GLY A 48 -6.51 -68.48 -46.33
N SER A 49 -7.37 -69.48 -46.10
CA SER A 49 -8.71 -69.29 -45.50
C SER A 49 -8.63 -68.96 -43.99
N LEU A 50 -9.67 -68.34 -43.42
CA LEU A 50 -9.72 -67.97 -41.99
C LEU A 50 -9.47 -69.16 -41.05
N SER A 51 -9.93 -70.36 -41.43
CA SER A 51 -9.71 -71.60 -40.67
C SER A 51 -8.24 -72.05 -40.74
N GLN A 52 -7.63 -71.98 -41.93
CA GLN A 52 -6.21 -72.30 -42.12
C GLN A 52 -5.28 -71.32 -41.39
N GLN A 53 -5.61 -70.03 -41.43
CA GLN A 53 -4.88 -69.00 -40.67
C GLN A 53 -4.97 -69.26 -39.16
N ASN A 54 -6.16 -69.58 -38.64
CA ASN A 54 -6.36 -69.94 -37.24
C ASN A 54 -5.57 -71.21 -36.85
N PHE A 55 -5.56 -72.23 -37.71
CA PHE A 55 -4.84 -73.48 -37.46
C PHE A 55 -3.33 -73.27 -37.38
N VAL A 56 -2.74 -72.56 -38.35
CA VAL A 56 -1.30 -72.28 -38.39
C VAL A 56 -0.87 -71.40 -37.22
N MET A 57 -1.65 -70.36 -36.88
CA MET A 57 -1.36 -69.52 -35.71
C MET A 57 -1.51 -70.27 -34.38
N ALA A 58 -2.50 -71.16 -34.24
CA ALA A 58 -2.66 -72.00 -33.05
C ALA A 58 -1.49 -72.97 -32.86
N ARG A 59 -1.02 -73.60 -33.96
CA ARG A 59 0.14 -74.48 -33.95
C ARG A 59 1.43 -73.72 -33.62
N ALA A 60 1.61 -72.53 -34.18
CA ALA A 60 2.76 -71.66 -33.88
C ALA A 60 2.82 -71.28 -32.39
N CYS A 61 1.66 -70.98 -31.77
CA CYS A 61 1.57 -70.65 -30.35
C CYS A 61 1.74 -71.88 -29.44
N ALA A 62 1.36 -73.07 -29.88
CA ALA A 62 1.58 -74.32 -29.14
C ALA A 62 3.06 -74.76 -29.17
N GLN A 63 3.75 -74.58 -30.30
CA GLN A 63 5.17 -74.90 -30.46
C GLN A 63 6.07 -73.89 -29.71
N LEU A 64 5.70 -72.61 -29.71
CA LEU A 64 6.45 -71.53 -29.04
C LEU A 64 5.57 -70.78 -28.01
N PRO A 65 5.24 -71.41 -26.86
CA PRO A 65 4.31 -70.82 -25.90
C PRO A 65 4.77 -69.51 -25.26
N ARG A 66 6.09 -69.25 -25.22
CA ARG A 66 6.69 -68.03 -24.64
C ARG A 66 6.81 -66.86 -25.63
N SER A 67 6.47 -67.05 -26.90
CA SER A 67 6.63 -66.00 -27.93
C SER A 67 5.49 -64.99 -27.89
N TYR A 68 5.74 -63.84 -27.26
CA TYR A 68 4.77 -62.74 -27.17
C TYR A 68 4.26 -62.27 -28.55
N LYS A 69 5.14 -62.19 -29.56
CA LYS A 69 4.78 -61.66 -30.88
C LYS A 69 3.78 -62.55 -31.61
N LEU A 70 3.92 -63.87 -31.49
CA LEU A 70 3.00 -64.84 -32.08
C LEU A 70 1.64 -64.80 -31.37
N TRP A 71 1.64 -64.82 -30.03
CA TRP A 71 0.41 -64.71 -29.24
C TRP A 71 -0.34 -63.40 -29.48
N LYS A 72 0.34 -62.26 -29.51
CA LYS A 72 -0.30 -60.96 -29.79
C LYS A 72 -0.96 -60.96 -31.18
N MET A 73 -0.27 -61.47 -32.19
CA MET A 73 -0.80 -61.54 -33.54
C MET A 73 -2.02 -62.47 -33.61
N TYR A 74 -1.94 -63.64 -32.97
CA TYR A 74 -3.03 -64.60 -32.93
C TYR A 74 -4.27 -64.07 -32.20
N LEU A 75 -4.08 -63.47 -31.02
CA LEU A 75 -5.16 -62.86 -30.24
C LEU A 75 -5.79 -61.69 -30.99
N SER A 76 -5.00 -60.83 -31.63
CA SER A 76 -5.52 -59.71 -32.43
C SER A 76 -6.36 -60.17 -33.62
N PHE A 77 -5.94 -61.27 -34.27
CA PHE A 77 -6.67 -61.89 -35.36
C PHE A 77 -8.03 -62.43 -34.88
N ARG A 78 -8.04 -63.15 -33.76
CA ARG A 78 -9.27 -63.71 -33.17
C ARG A 78 -10.23 -62.63 -32.66
N VAL A 79 -9.72 -61.58 -32.03
CA VAL A 79 -10.55 -60.43 -31.62
C VAL A 79 -11.17 -59.73 -32.82
N ARG A 80 -10.42 -59.49 -33.90
CA ARG A 80 -10.95 -58.87 -35.13
C ARG A 80 -12.02 -59.72 -35.82
N HIS A 81 -11.88 -61.04 -35.74
CA HIS A 81 -12.88 -61.96 -36.29
C HIS A 81 -14.20 -61.87 -35.51
N VAL A 82 -14.11 -61.86 -34.19
CA VAL A 82 -15.27 -61.87 -33.30
C VAL A 82 -15.90 -60.48 -33.12
N SER A 83 -15.14 -59.40 -33.35
CA SER A 83 -15.63 -58.02 -33.20
C SER A 83 -16.76 -57.63 -34.16
N LYS A 84 -17.02 -58.41 -35.21
CA LYS A 84 -18.14 -58.21 -36.14
C LYS A 84 -19.46 -58.84 -35.65
N LEU A 85 -19.43 -59.64 -34.58
CA LEU A 85 -20.56 -60.39 -34.04
C LEU A 85 -21.06 -59.76 -32.74
N ASN A 86 -22.38 -59.82 -32.50
CA ASN A 86 -22.98 -59.30 -31.27
C ASN A 86 -22.52 -60.12 -30.03
N PRO A 87 -21.93 -59.48 -29.00
CA PRO A 87 -21.45 -60.14 -27.78
C PRO A 87 -22.49 -60.95 -27.01
N ALA A 88 -23.76 -60.54 -27.00
CA ALA A 88 -24.80 -61.19 -26.19
C ALA A 88 -25.34 -62.48 -26.83
N VAL A 89 -25.47 -62.50 -28.15
CA VAL A 89 -26.04 -63.64 -28.90
C VAL A 89 -24.99 -64.73 -29.15
N PHE A 90 -23.74 -64.35 -29.40
CA PHE A 90 -22.65 -65.28 -29.71
C PHE A 90 -21.71 -65.54 -28.52
N ALA A 91 -22.27 -65.72 -27.31
CA ALA A 91 -21.52 -65.92 -26.07
C ALA A 91 -20.51 -67.08 -26.14
N ALA A 92 -20.84 -68.17 -26.86
CA ALA A 92 -19.95 -69.32 -27.03
C ALA A 92 -18.68 -68.99 -27.84
N GLU A 93 -18.79 -68.15 -28.86
CA GLU A 93 -17.63 -67.73 -29.67
C GLU A 93 -16.74 -66.75 -28.92
N TYR A 94 -17.35 -65.82 -28.17
CA TYR A 94 -16.62 -64.96 -27.24
C TYR A 94 -15.94 -65.77 -26.13
N GLY A 95 -16.59 -66.83 -25.62
CA GLY A 95 -16.03 -67.77 -24.64
C GLY A 95 -14.81 -68.55 -25.14
N LYS A 96 -14.79 -68.94 -26.43
CA LYS A 96 -13.61 -69.56 -27.07
C LYS A 96 -12.43 -68.59 -27.12
N VAL A 97 -12.68 -67.31 -27.39
CA VAL A 97 -11.64 -66.27 -27.39
C VAL A 97 -11.18 -65.96 -25.96
N ASN A 98 -12.09 -65.91 -24.98
CA ASN A 98 -11.74 -65.77 -23.56
C ASN A 98 -10.83 -66.92 -23.09
N SER A 99 -11.16 -68.15 -23.45
CA SER A 99 -10.35 -69.34 -23.15
C SER A 99 -8.97 -69.27 -23.81
N LEU A 100 -8.87 -68.65 -24.98
CA LEU A 100 -7.59 -68.45 -25.68
C LEU A 100 -6.74 -67.38 -24.99
N PHE A 101 -7.33 -66.28 -24.54
CA PHE A 101 -6.65 -65.28 -23.71
C PHE A 101 -6.16 -65.90 -22.41
N GLU A 102 -6.99 -66.72 -21.74
CA GLU A 102 -6.60 -67.44 -20.53
C GLU A 102 -5.39 -68.37 -20.78
N LYS A 103 -5.39 -69.12 -21.89
CA LYS A 103 -4.23 -69.95 -22.29
C LYS A 103 -2.97 -69.12 -22.52
N ALA A 104 -3.08 -67.96 -23.14
CA ALA A 104 -1.95 -67.06 -23.35
C ALA A 104 -1.40 -66.52 -22.01
N LEU A 105 -2.30 -66.18 -21.09
CA LEU A 105 -1.97 -65.56 -19.81
C LEU A 105 -1.36 -66.54 -18.80
N ILE A 106 -1.50 -67.86 -18.95
CA ILE A 106 -0.81 -68.84 -18.09
C ILE A 106 0.71 -68.65 -18.14
N LEU A 107 1.27 -68.39 -19.32
CA LEU A 107 2.73 -68.25 -19.51
C LEU A 107 3.19 -66.80 -19.76
N LEU A 108 2.29 -65.91 -20.20
CA LEU A 108 2.58 -64.50 -20.51
C LEU A 108 1.93 -63.51 -19.51
N ASN A 109 1.67 -63.94 -18.27
CA ASN A 109 1.02 -63.12 -17.23
C ASN A 109 1.71 -61.78 -16.93
N LYS A 110 3.02 -61.65 -17.16
CA LYS A 110 3.78 -60.41 -16.92
C LYS A 110 3.69 -59.37 -18.05
N MET A 111 2.99 -59.66 -19.15
CA MET A 111 2.95 -58.79 -20.34
C MET A 111 1.71 -57.88 -20.35
N PRO A 112 1.85 -56.55 -20.16
CA PRO A 112 0.71 -55.64 -19.96
C PRO A 112 -0.24 -55.53 -21.16
N ARG A 113 0.29 -55.61 -22.38
CA ARG A 113 -0.51 -55.38 -23.59
C ARG A 113 -1.51 -56.51 -23.89
N ILE A 114 -1.20 -57.74 -23.48
CA ILE A 114 -2.15 -58.86 -23.61
C ILE A 114 -3.30 -58.67 -22.62
N TRP A 115 -3.01 -58.24 -21.39
CA TRP A 115 -4.02 -57.86 -20.41
C TRP A 115 -4.90 -56.72 -20.91
N GLU A 116 -4.32 -55.65 -21.45
CA GLU A 116 -5.09 -54.52 -22.01
C GLU A 116 -6.04 -54.98 -23.12
N MET A 117 -5.56 -55.79 -24.06
CA MET A 117 -6.38 -56.36 -25.12
C MET A 117 -7.50 -57.27 -24.58
N TYR A 118 -7.21 -58.05 -23.53
CA TYR A 118 -8.19 -58.94 -22.92
C TYR A 118 -9.26 -58.14 -22.17
N LEU A 119 -8.87 -57.14 -21.39
CA LEU A 119 -9.77 -56.30 -20.61
C LEU A 119 -10.66 -55.44 -21.53
N GLN A 120 -10.12 -54.82 -22.59
CA GLN A 120 -10.91 -54.11 -23.61
C GLN A 120 -11.92 -55.02 -24.32
N PHE A 121 -11.58 -56.30 -24.50
CA PHE A 121 -12.48 -57.28 -25.09
C PHE A 121 -13.56 -57.74 -24.10
N LEU A 122 -13.24 -57.84 -22.81
CA LEU A 122 -14.17 -58.23 -21.76
C LEU A 122 -15.19 -57.13 -21.43
N ILE A 123 -14.81 -55.84 -21.46
CA ILE A 123 -15.73 -54.71 -21.22
C ILE A 123 -16.94 -54.74 -22.18
N LYS A 124 -16.75 -55.28 -23.40
CA LYS A 124 -17.81 -55.40 -24.40
C LYS A 124 -18.81 -56.53 -24.12
N GLN A 125 -18.54 -57.38 -23.12
CA GLN A 125 -19.39 -58.52 -22.77
C GLN A 125 -20.26 -58.17 -21.54
N PRO A 126 -21.50 -58.66 -21.46
CA PRO A 126 -22.43 -58.36 -20.36
C PRO A 126 -22.09 -59.10 -19.04
N ALA A 127 -20.83 -59.44 -18.78
CA ALA A 127 -20.42 -60.30 -17.66
C ALA A 127 -19.64 -59.50 -16.58
N ILE A 128 -20.36 -58.67 -15.80
CA ILE A 128 -19.78 -57.72 -14.82
C ILE A 128 -18.86 -58.41 -13.79
N THR A 129 -19.24 -59.59 -13.27
CA THR A 129 -18.46 -60.32 -12.27
C THR A 129 -17.16 -60.91 -12.83
N LEU A 130 -17.21 -61.42 -14.06
CA LEU A 130 -16.03 -61.93 -14.77
C LEU A 130 -15.07 -60.79 -15.09
N VAL A 131 -15.60 -59.68 -15.59
CA VAL A 131 -14.82 -58.46 -15.87
C VAL A 131 -14.10 -57.99 -14.61
N ARG A 132 -14.82 -57.84 -13.48
CA ARG A 132 -14.23 -57.44 -12.18
C ARG A 132 -13.11 -58.38 -11.73
N ARG A 133 -13.35 -59.70 -11.72
CA ARG A 133 -12.35 -60.70 -11.31
C ARG A 133 -11.12 -60.70 -12.21
N SER A 134 -11.31 -60.46 -13.52
CA SER A 134 -10.22 -60.36 -14.49
C SER A 134 -9.40 -59.08 -14.29
N PHE A 135 -10.03 -57.94 -14.01
CA PHE A 135 -9.33 -56.72 -13.58
C PHE A 135 -8.52 -56.94 -12.29
N ASP A 136 -9.11 -57.58 -11.28
CA ASP A 136 -8.43 -57.92 -10.03
C ASP A 136 -7.24 -58.86 -10.23
N ARG A 137 -7.33 -59.78 -11.19
CA ARG A 137 -6.23 -60.68 -11.56
C ARG A 137 -5.14 -59.96 -12.35
N ALA A 138 -5.50 -59.04 -13.23
CA ALA A 138 -4.56 -58.22 -13.98
C ALA A 138 -3.71 -57.34 -13.05
N LEU A 139 -4.34 -56.69 -12.07
CA LEU A 139 -3.66 -55.88 -11.05
C LEU A 139 -2.74 -56.72 -10.14
N ARG A 140 -3.08 -58.00 -9.88
CA ARG A 140 -2.20 -58.93 -9.14
C ARG A 140 -1.02 -59.43 -9.98
N ALA A 141 -1.20 -59.59 -11.28
CA ALA A 141 -0.19 -60.16 -12.18
C ALA A 141 0.84 -59.13 -12.66
N LEU A 142 0.46 -57.85 -12.78
CA LEU A 142 1.33 -56.79 -13.28
C LEU A 142 2.00 -55.99 -12.16
N PRO A 143 3.24 -55.49 -12.39
CA PRO A 143 3.88 -54.53 -11.48
C PRO A 143 3.09 -53.21 -11.35
N ILE A 144 3.26 -52.54 -10.20
CA ILE A 144 2.55 -51.30 -9.86
C ILE A 144 2.72 -50.17 -10.90
N THR A 145 3.88 -50.11 -11.57
CA THR A 145 4.16 -49.12 -12.62
C THR A 145 3.24 -49.23 -13.85
N GLN A 146 2.56 -50.36 -14.02
CA GLN A 146 1.64 -50.60 -15.13
C GLN A 146 0.16 -50.55 -14.69
N HIS A 147 -0.11 -50.34 -13.40
CA HIS A 147 -1.49 -50.30 -12.87
C HIS A 147 -2.27 -49.13 -13.47
N ASN A 148 -1.63 -47.99 -13.72
CA ASN A 148 -2.28 -46.82 -14.36
C ASN A 148 -2.96 -47.19 -15.69
N ARG A 149 -2.35 -48.07 -16.50
CA ARG A 149 -2.93 -48.52 -17.78
C ARG A 149 -4.16 -49.41 -17.63
N ILE A 150 -4.27 -50.09 -16.49
CA ILE A 150 -5.45 -50.88 -16.16
C ILE A 150 -6.53 -49.96 -15.57
N TRP A 151 -6.15 -49.05 -14.67
CA TRP A 151 -7.08 -48.13 -14.02
C TRP A 151 -7.80 -47.20 -15.00
N THR A 152 -7.12 -46.72 -16.06
CA THR A 152 -7.77 -45.95 -17.14
C THR A 152 -8.91 -46.69 -17.84
N LEU A 153 -8.88 -48.02 -17.85
CA LEU A 153 -9.96 -48.86 -18.39
C LEU A 153 -10.95 -49.30 -17.31
N TYR A 154 -10.52 -49.37 -16.06
CA TYR A 154 -11.31 -49.91 -14.97
C TYR A 154 -12.26 -48.88 -14.35
N ILE A 155 -11.87 -47.60 -14.29
CA ILE A 155 -12.69 -46.52 -13.73
C ILE A 155 -13.92 -46.22 -14.59
N PRO A 156 -13.82 -46.05 -15.94
CA PRO A 156 -15.02 -45.84 -16.76
C PRO A 156 -15.98 -47.02 -16.68
N PHE A 157 -15.45 -48.24 -16.55
CA PHE A 157 -16.27 -49.44 -16.31
C PHE A 157 -16.95 -49.40 -14.92
N ALA A 158 -16.24 -48.98 -13.88
CA ALA A 158 -16.81 -48.85 -12.53
C ALA A 158 -17.93 -47.82 -12.48
N ASN A 159 -17.74 -46.65 -13.10
CA ASN A 159 -18.76 -45.60 -13.19
C ASN A 159 -19.97 -46.06 -14.00
N ALA A 160 -19.77 -46.84 -15.07
CA ALA A 160 -20.87 -47.40 -15.87
C ALA A 160 -21.60 -48.57 -15.17
N ALA A 161 -20.95 -49.27 -14.24
CA ALA A 161 -21.55 -50.39 -13.51
C ALA A 161 -22.43 -49.93 -12.33
N SER A 162 -22.15 -48.74 -11.77
CA SER A 162 -22.84 -48.07 -10.64
C SER A 162 -23.08 -48.93 -9.37
N GLY A 163 -23.40 -48.28 -8.24
CA GLY A 163 -23.71 -48.94 -6.95
C GLY A 163 -22.49 -49.48 -6.18
N ASP A 164 -22.72 -50.43 -5.26
CA ASP A 164 -21.72 -50.99 -4.33
C ASP A 164 -20.43 -51.50 -5.00
N THR A 165 -20.55 -51.94 -6.26
CA THR A 165 -19.40 -52.42 -7.01
C THR A 165 -18.48 -51.27 -7.39
N ALA A 166 -19.03 -50.12 -7.75
CA ALA A 166 -18.25 -48.91 -8.02
C ALA A 166 -17.54 -48.44 -6.75
N LEU A 167 -18.23 -48.37 -5.61
CA LEU A 167 -17.66 -47.94 -4.33
C LEU A 167 -16.48 -48.83 -3.90
N LYS A 168 -16.61 -50.15 -4.00
CA LYS A 168 -15.51 -51.09 -3.66
C LYS A 168 -14.30 -50.94 -4.58
N ILE A 169 -14.52 -50.65 -5.86
CA ILE A 169 -13.45 -50.44 -6.84
C ILE A 169 -12.73 -49.12 -6.58
N TRP A 170 -13.48 -48.04 -6.35
CA TRP A 170 -12.94 -46.74 -6.02
C TRP A 170 -12.19 -46.72 -4.68
N ARG A 171 -12.67 -47.43 -3.65
CA ARG A 171 -11.93 -47.62 -2.38
C ARG A 171 -10.53 -48.21 -2.61
N ARG A 172 -10.42 -49.19 -3.51
CA ARG A 172 -9.13 -49.79 -3.88
C ARG A 172 -8.28 -48.85 -4.73
N TYR A 173 -8.90 -48.03 -5.55
CA TYR A 173 -8.23 -47.06 -6.40
C TYR A 173 -7.58 -45.92 -5.57
N ILE A 174 -8.29 -45.39 -4.57
CA ILE A 174 -7.77 -44.33 -3.67
C ILE A 174 -6.53 -44.76 -2.91
N GLN A 175 -6.42 -46.04 -2.53
CA GLN A 175 -5.21 -46.56 -1.88
C GLN A 175 -3.96 -46.42 -2.78
N ALA A 176 -4.13 -46.40 -4.11
CA ALA A 176 -3.06 -46.22 -5.08
C ALA A 176 -2.93 -44.77 -5.57
N HIS A 177 -4.05 -44.05 -5.68
CA HIS A 177 -4.11 -42.66 -6.15
C HIS A 177 -4.90 -41.78 -5.18
N PRO A 178 -4.26 -41.29 -4.11
CA PRO A 178 -4.89 -40.33 -3.19
C PRO A 178 -5.31 -39.02 -3.85
N GLU A 179 -4.77 -38.69 -5.03
CA GLU A 179 -5.01 -37.46 -5.78
C GLU A 179 -6.43 -37.35 -6.37
N GLU A 180 -7.12 -38.47 -6.60
CA GLU A 180 -8.48 -38.50 -7.19
C GLU A 180 -9.58 -38.69 -6.14
N ALA A 181 -9.29 -38.34 -4.88
CA ALA A 181 -10.23 -38.44 -3.78
C ALA A 181 -11.49 -37.57 -3.97
N GLU A 182 -11.39 -36.42 -4.64
CA GLU A 182 -12.54 -35.53 -4.89
C GLU A 182 -13.61 -36.17 -5.79
N ASN A 183 -13.20 -36.80 -6.90
CA ASN A 183 -14.11 -37.52 -7.80
C ASN A 183 -14.83 -38.67 -7.10
N PHE A 184 -14.17 -39.28 -6.10
CA PHE A 184 -14.79 -40.32 -5.29
C PHE A 184 -15.81 -39.75 -4.31
N ILE A 185 -15.55 -38.57 -3.75
CA ILE A 185 -16.48 -37.89 -2.87
C ILE A 185 -17.74 -37.46 -3.66
N GLU A 186 -17.59 -36.92 -4.86
CA GLU A 186 -18.71 -36.63 -5.75
C GLU A 186 -19.54 -37.90 -6.04
N LEU A 187 -18.88 -39.01 -6.37
CA LEU A 187 -19.55 -40.30 -6.56
C LEU A 187 -20.26 -40.79 -5.29
N LEU A 188 -19.68 -40.56 -4.10
CA LEU A 188 -20.32 -40.92 -2.83
C LEU A 188 -21.59 -40.10 -2.59
N ILE A 189 -21.56 -38.81 -2.90
CA ILE A 189 -22.72 -37.90 -2.82
C ILE A 189 -23.81 -38.37 -3.79
N GLU A 190 -23.46 -38.70 -5.04
CA GLU A 190 -24.41 -39.23 -6.04
C GLU A 190 -25.01 -40.59 -5.60
N SER A 191 -24.24 -41.40 -4.87
CA SER A 191 -24.69 -42.70 -4.37
C SER A 191 -25.52 -42.64 -3.07
N GLY A 192 -25.67 -41.45 -2.47
CA GLY A 192 -26.39 -41.25 -1.20
C GLY A 192 -25.64 -41.71 0.06
N ALA A 193 -24.34 -41.99 -0.05
CA ALA A 193 -23.50 -42.44 1.06
C ALA A 193 -22.83 -41.24 1.78
N TYR A 194 -23.63 -40.36 2.36
CA TYR A 194 -23.18 -39.07 2.93
C TYR A 194 -22.24 -39.21 4.14
N THR A 195 -22.44 -40.23 4.97
CA THR A 195 -21.55 -40.51 6.12
C THR A 195 -20.14 -40.89 5.66
N GLU A 196 -20.05 -41.72 4.63
CA GLU A 196 -18.77 -42.10 4.02
C GLU A 196 -18.12 -40.94 3.27
N ALA A 197 -18.91 -40.06 2.65
CA ALA A 197 -18.42 -38.84 2.01
C ALA A 197 -17.80 -37.88 3.05
N ALA A 198 -18.46 -37.66 4.19
CA ALA A 198 -17.94 -36.84 5.28
C ALA A 198 -16.62 -37.41 5.85
N VAL A 199 -16.54 -38.73 6.09
CA VAL A 199 -15.30 -39.39 6.55
C VAL A 199 -14.19 -39.28 5.51
N SER A 200 -14.53 -39.37 4.22
CA SER A 200 -13.56 -39.21 3.13
C SER A 200 -13.02 -37.78 3.05
N TYR A 201 -13.88 -36.76 3.20
CA TYR A 201 -13.46 -35.36 3.35
C TYR A 201 -12.57 -35.16 4.58
N ILE A 202 -12.90 -35.76 5.74
CA ILE A 202 -12.08 -35.65 6.96
C ILE A 202 -10.68 -36.25 6.75
N ASN A 203 -10.60 -37.43 6.14
CA ASN A 203 -9.33 -38.06 5.81
C ASN A 203 -8.51 -37.22 4.81
N LEU A 204 -9.19 -36.55 3.87
CA LEU A 204 -8.57 -35.62 2.93
C LEU A 204 -8.00 -34.39 3.64
N LEU A 205 -8.81 -33.78 4.51
CA LEU A 205 -8.46 -32.55 5.24
C LEU A 205 -7.40 -32.78 6.33
N ASN A 206 -7.28 -34.00 6.86
CA ASN A 206 -6.19 -34.39 7.76
C ASN A 206 -4.87 -34.68 7.03
N ASN A 207 -4.90 -34.91 5.71
CA ASN A 207 -3.70 -35.09 4.92
C ASN A 207 -3.12 -33.72 4.49
N VAL A 208 -2.12 -33.25 5.25
CA VAL A 208 -1.42 -31.97 5.03
C VAL A 208 -0.70 -31.89 3.67
N ARG A 209 -0.47 -33.02 2.99
CA ARG A 209 0.21 -33.08 1.69
C ARG A 209 -0.74 -33.15 0.49
N PHE A 210 -2.05 -33.16 0.72
CA PHE A 210 -3.01 -33.25 -0.38
C PHE A 210 -3.07 -31.91 -1.14
N ALA A 211 -2.76 -31.96 -2.43
CA ALA A 211 -3.00 -30.87 -3.36
C ALA A 211 -4.14 -31.29 -4.29
N SER A 212 -5.22 -30.51 -4.29
CA SER A 212 -6.35 -30.73 -5.19
C SER A 212 -5.91 -30.65 -6.64
N LYS A 213 -6.28 -31.64 -7.45
CA LYS A 213 -6.12 -31.59 -8.91
C LYS A 213 -7.00 -30.51 -9.55
N ASN A 214 -8.10 -30.15 -8.88
CA ASN A 214 -9.03 -29.10 -9.27
C ASN A 214 -8.61 -27.71 -8.78
N GLY A 215 -7.50 -27.60 -8.05
CA GLY A 215 -6.98 -26.34 -7.53
C GLY A 215 -7.77 -25.77 -6.34
N LYS A 216 -8.67 -26.56 -5.74
CA LYS A 216 -9.47 -26.12 -4.59
C LYS A 216 -8.59 -25.84 -3.38
N GLY A 217 -8.87 -24.74 -2.70
CA GLY A 217 -8.21 -24.37 -1.45
C GLY A 217 -8.62 -25.28 -0.29
N HIS A 218 -7.75 -25.43 0.72
CA HIS A 218 -8.08 -26.23 1.93
C HIS A 218 -9.34 -25.71 2.63
N TYR A 219 -9.56 -24.39 2.63
CA TYR A 219 -10.76 -23.76 3.17
C TYR A 219 -12.03 -24.06 2.35
N GLU A 220 -11.94 -24.09 1.02
CA GLU A 220 -13.07 -24.41 0.15
C GLU A 220 -13.56 -25.86 0.37
N LEU A 221 -12.61 -26.79 0.55
CA LEU A 221 -12.92 -28.17 0.93
C LEU A 221 -13.58 -28.26 2.32
N TRP A 222 -13.20 -27.37 3.25
CA TRP A 222 -13.87 -27.27 4.55
C TRP A 222 -15.28 -26.70 4.44
N THR A 223 -15.52 -25.70 3.58
CA THR A 223 -16.87 -25.18 3.36
C THR A 223 -17.76 -26.21 2.68
N GLU A 224 -17.26 -26.94 1.67
CA GLU A 224 -18.01 -28.03 1.04
C GLU A 224 -18.35 -29.15 2.02
N LEU A 225 -17.42 -29.49 2.92
CA LEU A 225 -17.71 -30.43 4.00
C LEU A 225 -18.81 -29.90 4.92
N VAL A 226 -18.75 -28.64 5.33
CA VAL A 226 -19.78 -28.05 6.21
C VAL A 226 -21.13 -28.00 5.50
N ASP A 227 -21.18 -27.60 4.23
CA ASP A 227 -22.40 -27.56 3.43
C ASP A 227 -23.00 -28.98 3.30
N LEU A 228 -22.19 -30.00 3.05
CA LEU A 228 -22.63 -31.40 3.02
C LEU A 228 -23.22 -31.85 4.37
N LEU A 229 -22.54 -31.49 5.48
CA LEU A 229 -22.99 -31.83 6.83
C LEU A 229 -24.28 -31.10 7.22
N VAL A 230 -24.46 -29.87 6.75
CA VAL A 230 -25.67 -29.07 6.95
C VAL A 230 -26.81 -29.60 6.09
N ASP A 231 -26.56 -29.90 4.81
CA ASP A 231 -27.60 -30.31 3.89
C ASP A 231 -28.21 -31.66 4.24
N HIS A 232 -27.39 -32.59 4.70
CA HIS A 232 -27.79 -33.95 5.07
C HIS A 232 -27.82 -34.16 6.60
N ALA A 233 -28.08 -33.11 7.37
CA ALA A 233 -28.02 -33.12 8.84
C ALA A 233 -28.93 -34.19 9.52
N SER A 234 -30.05 -34.54 8.88
CA SER A 234 -31.02 -35.56 9.32
C SER A 234 -30.62 -36.99 8.95
N GLU A 235 -29.85 -37.18 7.89
CA GLU A 235 -29.49 -38.49 7.32
C GLU A 235 -28.14 -39.01 7.84
N ILE A 236 -27.29 -38.13 8.36
CA ILE A 236 -26.01 -38.49 8.97
C ILE A 236 -26.25 -39.06 10.38
N GLU A 237 -26.14 -40.37 10.53
CA GLU A 237 -26.26 -41.03 11.83
C GLU A 237 -25.14 -40.62 12.80
N ALA A 238 -25.50 -39.82 13.81
CA ALA A 238 -24.60 -39.41 14.89
C ALA A 238 -24.66 -40.44 16.02
N ASN A 239 -24.17 -41.66 15.79
CA ASN A 239 -24.12 -42.71 16.81
C ASN A 239 -22.76 -42.77 17.51
N TYR A 240 -22.71 -42.95 18.82
CA TYR A 240 -21.50 -42.88 19.67
C TYR A 240 -20.38 -43.89 19.30
N GLU A 241 -20.66 -44.90 18.47
CA GLU A 241 -19.71 -45.97 18.08
C GLU A 241 -19.21 -45.89 16.62
N SER A 242 -19.90 -45.16 15.72
CA SER A 242 -19.49 -44.95 14.31
C SER A 242 -19.69 -43.51 13.81
N GLY A 243 -20.14 -42.62 14.70
CA GLY A 243 -20.68 -41.31 14.38
C GLY A 243 -19.60 -40.24 14.28
N VAL A 244 -19.67 -39.52 13.17
CA VAL A 244 -18.94 -38.28 12.94
C VAL A 244 -19.47 -37.25 13.94
N ASP A 245 -18.68 -36.87 14.94
CA ASP A 245 -19.02 -35.75 15.84
C ASP A 245 -18.87 -34.43 15.07
N VAL A 246 -19.96 -34.05 14.40
CA VAL A 246 -20.05 -32.85 13.56
C VAL A 246 -19.68 -31.60 14.36
N GLU A 247 -20.01 -31.53 15.65
CA GLU A 247 -19.69 -30.38 16.49
C GLU A 247 -18.18 -30.29 16.75
N SER A 248 -17.55 -31.39 17.17
CA SER A 248 -16.08 -31.42 17.35
C SER A 248 -15.34 -31.11 16.04
N ILE A 249 -15.88 -31.53 14.89
CA ILE A 249 -15.26 -31.32 13.58
C ILE A 249 -15.34 -29.86 13.17
N ILE A 250 -16.52 -29.24 13.25
CA ILE A 250 -16.67 -27.83 12.91
C ILE A 250 -15.87 -26.96 13.89
N ARG A 251 -15.83 -27.30 15.19
CA ARG A 251 -14.96 -26.65 16.18
C ARG A 251 -13.46 -26.78 15.83
N SER A 252 -13.02 -27.94 15.35
CA SER A 252 -11.65 -28.10 14.82
C SER A 252 -11.41 -27.21 13.60
N GLY A 253 -12.40 -27.06 12.71
CA GLY A 253 -12.34 -26.13 11.58
C GLY A 253 -12.17 -24.67 12.03
N ILE A 254 -12.99 -24.24 13.01
CA ILE A 254 -12.96 -22.87 13.59
C ILE A 254 -11.60 -22.56 14.24
N ALA A 255 -10.97 -23.56 14.87
CA ALA A 255 -9.64 -23.42 15.44
C ALA A 255 -8.54 -23.31 14.37
N ARG A 256 -8.66 -24.04 13.26
CA ARG A 256 -7.70 -24.03 12.15
C ARG A 256 -7.78 -22.78 11.28
N PHE A 257 -8.94 -22.15 11.15
CA PHE A 257 -9.15 -20.94 10.36
C PHE A 257 -9.64 -19.75 11.22
N PRO A 258 -8.73 -19.03 11.89
CA PRO A 258 -9.10 -17.86 12.71
C PRO A 258 -9.74 -16.72 11.92
N ASP A 259 -9.41 -16.58 10.64
CA ASP A 259 -9.76 -15.40 9.83
C ASP A 259 -11.15 -15.48 9.18
N GLN A 260 -11.77 -16.66 9.13
CA GLN A 260 -13.05 -16.91 8.44
C GLN A 260 -13.95 -17.82 9.28
N ARG A 261 -14.14 -17.45 10.54
CA ARG A 261 -14.94 -18.24 11.50
C ARG A 261 -16.45 -18.08 11.25
N GLY A 262 -16.85 -16.96 10.65
CA GLY A 262 -18.25 -16.59 10.42
C GLY A 262 -19.07 -17.71 9.78
N LYS A 263 -18.66 -18.16 8.60
CA LYS A 263 -19.37 -19.20 7.84
C LYS A 263 -19.43 -20.54 8.56
N LEU A 264 -18.36 -20.92 9.27
CA LEU A 264 -18.29 -22.19 10.00
C LEU A 264 -19.23 -22.20 11.21
N TRP A 265 -19.30 -21.09 11.95
CA TRP A 265 -20.25 -20.94 13.06
C TRP A 265 -21.71 -20.91 12.58
N VAL A 266 -21.98 -20.20 11.48
CA VAL A 266 -23.32 -20.21 10.86
C VAL A 266 -23.69 -21.61 10.38
N GLY A 267 -22.74 -22.35 9.79
CA GLY A 267 -22.94 -23.75 9.41
C GLY A 267 -23.26 -24.66 10.61
N LEU A 268 -22.52 -24.51 11.73
CA LEU A 268 -22.81 -25.26 12.95
C LEU A 268 -24.21 -24.92 13.53
N ALA A 269 -24.58 -23.64 13.54
CA ALA A 269 -25.90 -23.23 14.00
C ALA A 269 -27.00 -23.79 13.09
N THR A 270 -26.83 -23.68 11.76
CA THR A 270 -27.78 -24.21 10.76
C THR A 270 -27.94 -25.73 10.87
N TYR A 271 -26.86 -26.44 11.17
CA TYR A 271 -26.91 -27.87 11.45
C TYR A 271 -27.84 -28.20 12.64
N TRP A 272 -27.72 -27.47 13.75
CA TRP A 272 -28.59 -27.65 14.91
C TRP A 272 -30.04 -27.23 14.66
N ILE A 273 -30.24 -26.17 13.85
CA ILE A 273 -31.57 -25.72 13.40
C ILE A 273 -32.26 -26.83 12.61
N ARG A 274 -31.57 -27.46 11.64
CA ARG A 274 -32.12 -28.56 10.83
C ARG A 274 -32.40 -29.83 11.65
N ARG A 275 -31.68 -30.05 12.76
CA ARG A 275 -31.99 -31.12 13.72
C ARG A 275 -33.13 -30.79 14.70
N GLY A 276 -33.63 -29.55 14.70
CA GLY A 276 -34.71 -29.10 15.58
C GLY A 276 -34.27 -28.80 17.02
N ASN A 277 -32.97 -28.70 17.30
CA ASN A 277 -32.47 -28.32 18.63
C ASN A 277 -32.07 -26.83 18.65
N PHE A 278 -33.04 -25.99 18.95
CA PHE A 278 -32.89 -24.53 18.90
C PHE A 278 -31.98 -23.97 20.01
N GLU A 279 -31.97 -24.55 21.21
CA GLU A 279 -31.11 -24.08 22.30
C GLU A 279 -29.62 -24.27 21.97
N ARG A 280 -29.26 -25.41 21.35
CA ARG A 280 -27.86 -25.62 20.90
C ARG A 280 -27.46 -24.71 19.75
N ALA A 281 -28.42 -24.33 18.88
CA ALA A 281 -28.16 -23.34 17.84
C ALA A 281 -27.86 -21.96 18.46
N ARG A 282 -28.61 -21.55 19.49
CA ARG A 282 -28.34 -20.31 20.26
C ARG A 282 -26.98 -20.35 20.94
N ASP A 283 -26.66 -21.44 21.62
CA ASP A 283 -25.34 -21.60 22.27
C ASP A 283 -24.20 -21.46 21.25
N ALA A 284 -24.38 -21.99 20.04
CA ALA A 284 -23.42 -21.82 18.95
C ALA A 284 -23.31 -20.36 18.50
N PHE A 285 -24.42 -19.64 18.36
CA PHE A 285 -24.42 -18.21 18.00
C PHE A 285 -23.78 -17.33 19.09
N GLU A 286 -24.10 -17.54 20.37
CA GLU A 286 -23.50 -16.79 21.49
C GLU A 286 -22.00 -17.06 21.63
N GLN A 287 -21.56 -18.31 21.46
CA GLN A 287 -20.14 -18.65 21.39
C GLN A 287 -19.46 -18.04 20.17
N ALA A 288 -20.15 -17.98 19.03
CA ALA A 288 -19.62 -17.35 17.83
C ALA A 288 -19.40 -15.85 18.05
N ILE A 289 -20.40 -15.12 18.54
CA ILE A 289 -20.30 -13.69 18.85
C ILE A 289 -19.15 -13.41 19.84
N THR A 290 -18.96 -14.29 20.83
CA THR A 290 -17.88 -14.13 21.83
C THR A 290 -16.50 -14.57 21.37
N THR A 291 -16.36 -15.20 20.20
CA THR A 291 -15.05 -15.69 19.69
C THR A 291 -14.58 -15.02 18.41
N VAL A 292 -15.47 -14.30 17.72
CA VAL A 292 -15.15 -13.62 16.45
C VAL A 292 -14.23 -12.41 16.68
N MET A 293 -13.30 -12.23 15.74
CA MET A 293 -12.33 -11.14 15.71
C MET A 293 -12.58 -10.11 14.59
N THR A 294 -13.42 -10.43 13.60
CA THR A 294 -13.66 -9.55 12.45
C THR A 294 -15.09 -9.02 12.46
N VAL A 295 -15.26 -7.74 12.07
CA VAL A 295 -16.59 -7.11 12.00
C VAL A 295 -17.46 -7.76 10.92
N ARG A 296 -16.86 -8.25 9.84
CA ARG A 296 -17.57 -8.96 8.76
C ARG A 296 -18.18 -10.26 9.24
N ASP A 297 -17.40 -11.09 9.93
CA ASP A 297 -17.90 -12.36 10.47
C ASP A 297 -18.93 -12.11 11.57
N PHE A 298 -18.74 -11.06 12.38
CA PHE A 298 -19.72 -10.67 13.39
C PHE A 298 -21.04 -10.26 12.74
N ALA A 299 -21.03 -9.44 11.69
CA ALA A 299 -22.23 -9.05 10.97
C ALA A 299 -22.96 -10.27 10.39
N LEU A 300 -22.24 -11.18 9.73
CA LEU A 300 -22.83 -12.41 9.17
C LEU A 300 -23.48 -13.30 10.26
N ILE A 301 -22.79 -13.50 11.38
CA ILE A 301 -23.31 -14.30 12.50
C ILE A 301 -24.49 -13.61 13.17
N PHE A 302 -24.40 -12.29 13.36
CA PHE A 302 -25.47 -11.53 14.02
C PHE A 302 -26.72 -11.47 13.15
N GLU A 303 -26.59 -11.21 11.84
CA GLU A 303 -27.70 -11.22 10.88
C GLU A 303 -28.39 -12.58 10.84
N SER A 304 -27.62 -13.67 10.70
CA SER A 304 -28.19 -15.03 10.74
C SER A 304 -28.81 -15.41 12.09
N TYR A 305 -28.26 -14.92 13.20
CA TYR A 305 -28.86 -15.13 14.53
C TYR A 305 -30.17 -14.34 14.68
N THR A 306 -30.23 -13.10 14.21
CA THR A 306 -31.46 -12.30 14.22
C THR A 306 -32.52 -12.88 13.30
N GLU A 307 -32.17 -13.31 12.08
CA GLU A 307 -33.09 -13.97 11.15
C GLU A 307 -33.65 -15.26 11.76
N PHE A 308 -32.81 -16.02 12.46
CA PHE A 308 -33.21 -17.23 13.18
C PHE A 308 -34.23 -16.92 14.28
N GLU A 309 -33.95 -15.99 15.19
CA GLU A 309 -34.89 -15.65 16.27
C GLU A 309 -36.18 -15.02 15.72
N GLU A 310 -36.08 -14.14 14.72
CA GLU A 310 -37.25 -13.57 14.03
C GLU A 310 -38.11 -14.65 13.39
N SER A 311 -37.51 -15.65 12.73
CA SER A 311 -38.25 -16.74 12.10
C SER A 311 -39.02 -17.59 13.12
N ILE A 312 -38.41 -17.85 14.29
CA ILE A 312 -39.06 -18.59 15.38
C ILE A 312 -40.18 -17.76 16.00
N ILE A 313 -39.91 -16.49 16.32
CA ILE A 313 -40.91 -15.59 16.90
C ILE A 313 -42.10 -15.47 15.94
N LYS A 314 -41.86 -15.29 14.65
CA LYS A 314 -42.91 -15.23 13.63
C LYS A 314 -43.75 -16.50 13.58
N ALA A 315 -43.12 -17.68 13.59
CA ALA A 315 -43.84 -18.96 13.60
C ALA A 315 -44.68 -19.15 14.88
N LEU A 316 -44.15 -18.73 16.03
CA LEU A 316 -44.87 -18.77 17.30
C LEU A 316 -46.04 -17.77 17.35
N MET A 317 -45.85 -16.57 16.79
CA MET A 317 -46.92 -15.56 16.68
C MET A 317 -48.05 -16.02 15.74
N GLU A 318 -47.71 -16.62 14.60
CA GLU A 318 -48.71 -17.20 13.68
C GLU A 318 -49.50 -18.32 14.39
N SER A 319 -48.81 -19.22 15.08
CA SER A 319 -49.45 -20.29 15.86
C SER A 319 -50.29 -19.76 17.02
N ALA A 320 -49.86 -18.70 17.71
CA ALA A 320 -50.64 -18.05 18.75
C ALA A 320 -51.90 -17.37 18.18
N THR A 321 -51.80 -16.75 17.00
CA THR A 321 -52.95 -16.13 16.31
C THR A 321 -53.98 -17.18 15.90
N GLU A 322 -53.54 -18.32 15.35
CA GLU A 322 -54.43 -19.45 15.02
C GLU A 322 -55.11 -20.04 16.27
N ARG A 323 -54.40 -20.09 17.41
CA ARG A 323 -54.95 -20.54 18.70
C ARG A 323 -55.99 -19.57 19.27
N LEU A 324 -55.77 -18.27 19.12
CA LEU A 324 -56.74 -17.23 19.49
C LEU A 324 -58.03 -17.32 18.63
N ASP A 325 -57.89 -17.57 17.33
CA ASP A 325 -59.04 -17.73 16.42
C ASP A 325 -59.86 -19.00 16.71
N THR A 326 -59.22 -20.05 17.24
CA THR A 326 -59.87 -21.32 17.62
C THR A 326 -60.40 -21.34 19.05
N GLY A 327 -60.05 -20.34 19.87
CA GLY A 327 -60.54 -20.19 21.25
C GLY A 327 -59.84 -21.09 22.28
N GLU A 328 -58.73 -21.74 21.91
CA GLU A 328 -57.88 -22.53 22.81
C GLU A 328 -56.71 -21.66 23.29
N GLY A 329 -56.83 -21.07 24.47
CA GLY A 329 -55.73 -20.35 25.12
C GLY A 329 -54.75 -21.35 25.76
N ASP A 330 -53.49 -21.29 25.35
CA ASP A 330 -52.40 -22.03 25.97
C ASP A 330 -51.41 -21.04 26.59
N ASP A 331 -51.62 -20.78 27.89
CA ASP A 331 -50.83 -19.83 28.69
C ASP A 331 -49.32 -20.15 28.64
N ASP A 332 -48.94 -21.43 28.51
CA ASP A 332 -47.53 -21.84 28.46
C ASP A 332 -46.86 -21.40 27.15
N ALA A 333 -47.58 -21.46 26.04
CA ALA A 333 -47.05 -21.07 24.73
C ALA A 333 -47.04 -19.54 24.53
N GLU A 334 -47.96 -18.80 25.17
CA GLU A 334 -47.88 -17.33 25.26
C GLU A 334 -46.68 -16.89 26.10
N LEU A 335 -46.43 -17.53 27.25
CA LEU A 335 -45.25 -17.27 28.07
C LEU A 335 -43.95 -17.58 27.31
N GLU A 336 -43.93 -18.64 26.50
CA GLU A 336 -42.77 -19.00 25.68
C GLU A 336 -42.48 -17.93 24.59
N LEU A 337 -43.52 -17.34 24.01
CA LEU A 337 -43.41 -16.22 23.07
C LEU A 337 -42.85 -14.97 23.77
N ASP A 338 -43.40 -14.60 24.92
CA ASP A 338 -42.97 -13.42 25.70
C ASP A 338 -41.49 -13.53 26.12
N VAL A 339 -41.08 -14.71 26.61
CA VAL A 339 -39.67 -14.96 26.97
C VAL A 339 -38.75 -14.82 25.76
N ARG A 340 -39.18 -15.22 24.56
CA ARG A 340 -38.38 -15.08 23.35
C ARG A 340 -38.32 -13.65 22.84
N MET A 341 -39.43 -12.91 22.89
CA MET A 341 -39.45 -11.49 22.56
C MET A 341 -38.52 -10.70 23.49
N MET A 342 -38.59 -10.94 24.80
CA MET A 342 -37.68 -10.30 25.77
C MET A 342 -36.20 -10.61 25.48
N ARG A 343 -35.87 -11.86 25.11
CA ARG A 343 -34.50 -12.25 24.75
C ARG A 343 -34.03 -11.57 23.46
N PHE A 344 -34.91 -11.45 22.47
CA PHE A 344 -34.60 -10.77 21.21
C PHE A 344 -34.35 -9.27 21.42
N GLU A 345 -35.21 -8.60 22.20
CA GLU A 345 -35.00 -7.21 22.59
C GLU A 345 -33.65 -7.03 23.31
N TYR A 346 -33.36 -7.93 24.26
CA TYR A 346 -32.07 -7.92 24.97
C TYR A 346 -30.87 -8.11 24.03
N LEU A 347 -30.97 -8.97 23.01
CA LEU A 347 -29.92 -9.15 22.00
C LEU A 347 -29.73 -7.88 21.17
N MET A 348 -30.81 -7.21 20.79
CA MET A 348 -30.79 -5.98 20.01
C MET A 348 -30.17 -4.82 20.79
N ASP A 349 -30.50 -4.68 22.06
CA ASP A 349 -29.90 -3.68 22.96
C ASP A 349 -28.39 -3.92 23.17
N ARG A 350 -27.94 -5.18 23.11
CA ARG A 350 -26.53 -5.54 23.23
C ARG A 350 -25.72 -5.30 21.96
N ARG A 351 -26.34 -5.18 20.80
CA ARG A 351 -25.64 -5.05 19.51
C ARG A 351 -24.53 -3.99 19.52
N PRO A 352 -24.74 -2.75 20.01
CA PRO A 352 -23.67 -1.74 20.05
C PRO A 352 -22.48 -2.16 20.92
N PHE A 353 -22.74 -2.82 22.06
CA PHE A 353 -21.69 -3.34 22.95
C PHE A 353 -20.91 -4.49 22.31
N LEU A 354 -21.61 -5.40 21.61
CA LEU A 354 -20.99 -6.53 20.93
C LEU A 354 -20.10 -6.08 19.76
N VAL A 355 -20.56 -5.11 18.96
CA VAL A 355 -19.76 -4.50 17.88
C VAL A 355 -18.49 -3.87 18.45
N ASN A 356 -18.62 -3.09 19.53
CA ASN A 356 -17.49 -2.47 20.19
C ASN A 356 -16.51 -3.53 20.76
N ASP A 357 -17.02 -4.62 21.33
CA ASP A 357 -16.18 -5.69 21.85
C ASP A 357 -15.36 -6.39 20.76
N VAL A 358 -15.93 -6.61 19.57
CA VAL A 358 -15.20 -7.15 18.40
C VAL A 358 -14.07 -6.21 17.97
N LEU A 359 -14.33 -4.91 17.93
CA LEU A 359 -13.31 -3.91 17.58
C LEU A 359 -12.18 -3.86 18.61
N LEU A 360 -12.51 -3.96 19.90
CA LEU A 360 -11.53 -3.99 20.98
C LEU A 360 -10.72 -5.30 21.00
N ARG A 361 -11.30 -6.44 20.60
CA ARG A 361 -10.54 -7.69 20.41
C ARG A 361 -9.58 -7.61 19.24
N GLN A 362 -9.99 -6.96 18.15
CA GLN A 362 -9.13 -6.76 16.99
C GLN A 362 -7.91 -5.91 17.36
N ASN A 363 -8.14 -4.78 18.05
CA ASN A 363 -7.09 -3.87 18.48
C ASN A 363 -7.37 -3.29 19.88
N PRO A 364 -6.85 -3.93 20.95
CA PRO A 364 -7.04 -3.44 22.32
C PRO A 364 -6.43 -2.05 22.57
N ASN A 365 -5.46 -1.65 21.75
CA ASN A 365 -4.72 -0.40 21.90
C ASN A 365 -5.43 0.83 21.30
N LEU A 366 -6.64 0.66 20.74
CA LEU A 366 -7.37 1.74 20.10
C LEU A 366 -8.20 2.53 21.11
N VAL A 367 -7.71 3.72 21.47
CA VAL A 367 -8.28 4.53 22.57
C VAL A 367 -9.67 5.06 22.25
N SER A 368 -9.94 5.39 20.98
CA SER A 368 -11.25 5.91 20.55
C SER A 368 -12.40 4.93 20.75
N GLU A 369 -12.14 3.63 20.64
CA GLU A 369 -13.17 2.60 20.83
C GLU A 369 -13.47 2.37 22.31
N TRP A 370 -12.47 2.52 23.19
CA TRP A 370 -12.70 2.54 24.64
C TRP A 370 -13.53 3.75 25.07
N GLU A 371 -13.30 4.93 24.49
CA GLU A 371 -14.13 6.12 24.75
C GLU A 371 -15.58 5.92 24.30
N LYS A 372 -15.80 5.32 23.13
CA LYS A 372 -17.14 4.93 22.68
C LYS A 372 -17.80 3.94 23.64
N ARG A 373 -17.06 2.94 24.14
CA ARG A 373 -17.58 1.97 25.12
C ARG A 373 -18.06 2.66 26.40
N VAL A 374 -17.31 3.64 26.89
CA VAL A 374 -17.71 4.43 28.06
C VAL A 374 -18.98 5.23 27.76
N ALA A 375 -19.06 5.86 26.58
CA ALA A 375 -20.25 6.61 26.18
C ALA A 375 -21.51 5.74 26.10
N LEU A 376 -21.38 4.46 25.71
CA LEU A 376 -22.49 3.51 25.66
C LEU A 376 -23.09 3.20 27.05
N TRP A 377 -22.30 3.24 28.13
CA TRP A 377 -22.80 2.97 29.48
C TRP A 377 -23.58 4.13 30.10
N GLY A 378 -23.47 5.34 29.54
CA GLY A 378 -24.20 6.53 29.98
C GLY A 378 -24.06 6.78 31.48
N ASP A 379 -25.17 6.64 32.21
CA ASP A 379 -25.27 6.94 33.65
C ASP A 379 -24.80 5.81 34.57
N ASN A 380 -24.48 4.62 34.05
CA ASN A 380 -24.05 3.50 34.88
C ASN A 380 -22.61 3.68 35.37
N LYS A 381 -22.47 4.33 36.53
CA LYS A 381 -21.19 4.70 37.12
C LYS A 381 -20.26 3.51 37.40
N GLN A 382 -20.80 2.35 37.78
CA GLN A 382 -19.98 1.18 38.12
C GLN A 382 -19.33 0.57 36.87
N GLU A 383 -20.12 0.44 35.80
CA GLU A 383 -19.66 -0.11 34.53
C GLU A 383 -18.72 0.86 33.79
N VAL A 384 -18.95 2.17 33.89
CA VAL A 384 -18.01 3.18 33.41
C VAL A 384 -16.64 3.05 34.11
N VAL A 385 -16.61 2.88 35.43
CA VAL A 385 -15.34 2.68 36.15
C VAL A 385 -14.67 1.38 35.72
N ARG A 386 -15.42 0.28 35.60
CA ARG A 386 -14.87 -1.01 35.16
C ARG A 386 -14.27 -0.92 33.76
N THR A 387 -14.97 -0.27 32.84
CA THR A 387 -14.46 -0.09 31.47
C THR A 387 -13.21 0.77 31.40
N TYR A 388 -13.10 1.85 32.20
CA TYR A 388 -11.85 2.60 32.31
C TYR A 388 -10.71 1.76 32.91
N THR A 389 -10.98 0.96 33.94
CA THR A 389 -9.95 0.08 34.52
C THR A 389 -9.49 -1.00 33.54
N ASP A 390 -10.41 -1.58 32.78
CA ASP A 390 -10.12 -2.58 31.75
C ASP A 390 -9.36 -1.97 30.58
N ALA A 391 -9.72 -0.75 30.17
CA ALA A 391 -9.01 0.01 29.14
C ALA A 391 -7.56 0.29 29.56
N ILE A 392 -7.34 0.72 30.80
CA ILE A 392 -5.99 1.00 31.32
C ILE A 392 -5.15 -0.28 31.43
N ALA A 393 -5.75 -1.40 31.82
CA ALA A 393 -5.06 -2.68 31.93
C ALA A 393 -4.68 -3.28 30.57
N SER A 394 -5.51 -3.06 29.54
CA SER A 394 -5.33 -3.64 28.20
C SER A 394 -4.51 -2.78 27.25
N VAL A 395 -4.56 -1.45 27.36
CA VAL A 395 -3.84 -0.54 26.45
C VAL A 395 -2.36 -0.45 26.82
N HIS A 396 -1.48 -0.79 25.87
CA HIS A 396 -0.05 -0.58 26.04
C HIS A 396 0.37 0.85 25.66
N PRO A 397 0.98 1.63 26.56
CA PRO A 397 1.30 3.05 26.32
C PRO A 397 2.17 3.35 25.09
N LYS A 398 3.07 2.43 24.70
CA LYS A 398 3.93 2.59 23.51
C LYS A 398 3.25 2.22 22.18
N ARG A 399 2.23 1.37 22.23
CA ARG A 399 1.49 0.84 21.07
C ARG A 399 0.11 1.46 20.92
N ALA A 400 -0.27 2.35 21.84
CA ALA A 400 -1.53 3.09 21.79
C ALA A 400 -1.64 3.86 20.48
N VAL A 401 -2.79 3.73 19.82
CA VAL A 401 -3.15 4.50 18.62
C VAL A 401 -4.27 5.45 19.02
N GLY A 402 -3.98 6.75 18.92
CA GLY A 402 -4.83 7.82 19.44
C GLY A 402 -4.28 8.43 20.72
N SER A 403 -4.94 9.49 21.20
CA SER A 403 -4.50 10.27 22.35
C SER A 403 -4.77 9.54 23.67
N PHE A 404 -3.80 8.74 24.14
CA PHE A 404 -3.96 7.97 25.38
C PHE A 404 -4.16 8.86 26.62
N HIS A 405 -3.64 10.08 26.62
CA HIS A 405 -3.87 11.06 27.69
C HIS A 405 -5.36 11.39 27.89
N LYS A 406 -6.17 11.38 26.82
CA LYS A 406 -7.61 11.71 26.90
C LYS A 406 -8.38 10.68 27.70
N LEU A 407 -8.00 9.42 27.64
CA LEU A 407 -8.61 8.35 28.43
C LEU A 407 -8.44 8.62 29.93
N TRP A 408 -7.22 8.96 30.36
CA TRP A 408 -6.92 9.32 31.74
C TRP A 408 -7.57 10.63 32.16
N ALA A 409 -7.58 11.63 31.28
CA ALA A 409 -8.25 12.92 31.53
C ALA A 409 -9.76 12.73 31.71
N ASN A 410 -10.43 11.98 30.83
CA ASN A 410 -11.85 11.69 30.92
C ASN A 410 -12.19 10.87 32.16
N TYR A 411 -11.34 9.90 32.53
CA TYR A 411 -11.50 9.14 33.77
C TYR A 411 -11.41 10.03 35.02
N ALA A 412 -10.47 10.98 35.04
CA ALA A 412 -10.37 11.94 36.14
C ALA A 412 -11.55 12.93 36.17
N ARG A 413 -11.98 13.45 35.00
CA ARG A 413 -13.16 14.34 34.88
C ARG A 413 -14.44 13.64 35.35
N PHE A 414 -14.57 12.33 35.12
CA PHE A 414 -15.71 11.55 35.62
C PHE A 414 -15.77 11.57 37.15
N TYR A 415 -14.64 11.44 37.85
CA TYR A 415 -14.60 11.59 39.31
C TYR A 415 -14.75 13.04 39.79
N GLU A 416 -14.25 14.01 39.02
CA GLU A 416 -14.45 15.44 39.27
C GLU A 416 -15.94 15.79 39.24
N GLN A 417 -16.69 15.34 38.23
CA GLN A 417 -18.14 15.48 38.15
C GLN A 417 -18.86 14.72 39.27
N GLY A 418 -18.30 13.59 39.70
CA GLY A 418 -18.76 12.84 40.88
C GLY A 418 -18.47 13.51 42.23
N GLY A 419 -17.75 14.64 42.25
CA GLY A 419 -17.37 15.37 43.46
C GLY A 419 -16.23 14.75 44.25
N ASP A 420 -15.61 13.67 43.76
CA ASP A 420 -14.52 12.99 44.46
C ASP A 420 -13.14 13.41 43.92
N LEU A 421 -12.71 14.59 44.38
CA LEU A 421 -11.41 15.16 44.04
C LEU A 421 -10.23 14.32 44.54
N ARG A 422 -10.41 13.49 45.58
CA ARG A 422 -9.32 12.67 46.12
C ARG A 422 -8.99 11.54 45.15
N ASN A 423 -10.01 10.83 44.68
CA ASN A 423 -9.82 9.77 43.69
C ASN A 423 -9.35 10.33 42.34
N ALA A 424 -9.87 11.49 41.92
CA ALA A 424 -9.39 12.17 40.72
C ALA A 424 -7.88 12.49 40.77
N ARG A 425 -7.37 12.97 41.92
CA ARG A 425 -5.92 13.19 42.13
C ARG A 425 -5.10 11.90 42.09
N ILE A 426 -5.58 10.83 42.71
CA ILE A 426 -4.90 9.54 42.68
C ILE A 426 -4.80 9.03 41.24
N ILE A 427 -5.85 9.21 40.45
CA ILE A 427 -5.88 8.84 39.02
C ILE A 427 -4.87 9.67 38.24
N MET A 428 -4.84 11.00 38.43
CA MET A 428 -3.87 11.89 37.78
C MET A 428 -2.43 11.55 38.17
N GLU A 429 -2.18 11.27 39.45
CA GLU A 429 -0.84 10.89 39.92
C GLU A 429 -0.39 9.55 39.33
N LYS A 430 -1.31 8.61 39.14
CA LYS A 430 -1.04 7.35 38.43
C LYS A 430 -0.78 7.60 36.95
N ALA A 431 -1.60 8.42 36.29
CA ALA A 431 -1.50 8.73 34.87
C ALA A 431 -0.12 9.33 34.53
N VAL A 432 0.35 10.27 35.35
CA VAL A 432 1.65 10.94 35.19
C VAL A 432 2.84 9.98 35.32
N LYS A 433 2.69 8.82 35.97
CA LYS A 433 3.75 7.80 36.09
C LYS A 433 3.79 6.86 34.88
N VAL A 434 2.77 6.89 34.02
CA VAL A 434 2.68 5.99 32.87
C VAL A 434 3.66 6.43 31.78
N PRO A 435 4.49 5.52 31.22
CA PRO A 435 5.42 5.87 30.17
C PRO A 435 4.72 6.09 28.83
N PHE A 436 4.24 7.32 28.60
CA PHE A 436 3.66 7.73 27.31
C PHE A 436 4.68 7.64 26.16
N LYS A 437 4.16 7.44 24.95
CA LYS A 437 4.97 7.43 23.73
C LYS A 437 5.49 8.83 23.39
N SER A 438 4.63 9.84 23.49
CA SER A 438 4.96 11.22 23.15
C SER A 438 5.18 12.08 24.40
N VAL A 439 6.19 12.96 24.35
CA VAL A 439 6.41 13.98 25.38
C VAL A 439 5.24 14.97 25.43
N ALA A 440 4.59 15.22 24.28
CA ALA A 440 3.43 16.10 24.19
C ALA A 440 2.24 15.54 24.98
N GLU A 441 1.96 14.23 24.90
CA GLU A 441 0.85 13.61 25.65
C GLU A 441 1.06 13.67 27.16
N LEU A 442 2.31 13.49 27.61
CA LEU A 442 2.64 13.63 29.02
C LEU A 442 2.53 15.10 29.47
N ALA A 443 2.95 16.06 28.63
CA ALA A 443 2.76 17.48 28.92
C ALA A 443 1.27 17.86 29.00
N ASP A 444 0.44 17.34 28.09
CA ASP A 444 -1.01 17.52 28.11
C ASP A 444 -1.63 16.93 29.39
N MET A 445 -1.12 15.79 29.87
CA MET A 445 -1.60 15.21 31.12
C MET A 445 -1.27 16.09 32.34
N TRP A 446 -0.08 16.67 32.40
CA TRP A 446 0.29 17.61 33.46
C TRP A 446 -0.55 18.89 33.41
N ILE A 447 -0.82 19.41 32.22
CA ILE A 447 -1.68 20.59 32.02
C ILE A 447 -3.11 20.29 32.48
N GLU A 448 -3.70 19.16 32.08
CA GLU A 448 -5.05 18.76 32.52
C GLU A 448 -5.15 18.58 34.04
N TRP A 449 -4.09 18.09 34.70
CA TRP A 449 -4.05 18.03 36.15
C TRP A 449 -4.00 19.42 36.79
N ALA A 450 -3.17 20.32 36.26
CA ALA A 450 -3.13 21.70 36.74
C ALA A 450 -4.46 22.44 36.50
N GLU A 451 -5.07 22.28 35.31
CA GLU A 451 -6.39 22.84 34.99
C GLU A 451 -7.50 22.29 35.90
N MET A 452 -7.45 21.01 36.28
CA MET A 452 -8.38 20.47 37.27
C MET A 452 -8.26 21.20 38.61
N GLU A 453 -7.04 21.44 39.11
CA GLU A 453 -6.88 22.19 40.35
C GLU A 453 -7.27 23.67 40.20
N LEU A 454 -7.06 24.27 39.01
CA LEU A 454 -7.53 25.63 38.71
C LEU A 454 -9.05 25.74 38.69
N ARG A 455 -9.76 24.77 38.08
CA ARG A 455 -11.23 24.70 38.10
C ARG A 455 -11.79 24.59 39.52
N ASN A 456 -11.02 24.00 40.43
CA ASN A 456 -11.37 23.85 41.84
C ASN A 456 -10.77 24.96 42.74
N GLU A 457 -10.30 26.06 42.14
CA GLU A 457 -9.77 27.27 42.82
C GLU A 457 -8.52 27.03 43.69
N LYS A 458 -7.75 25.96 43.43
CA LYS A 458 -6.52 25.61 44.17
C LYS A 458 -5.26 26.02 43.41
N PHE A 459 -5.06 27.33 43.29
CA PHE A 459 -3.94 27.93 42.56
C PHE A 459 -2.56 27.51 43.09
N ASP A 460 -2.38 27.45 44.41
CA ASP A 460 -1.11 27.05 45.03
C ASP A 460 -0.71 25.62 44.69
N GLU A 461 -1.68 24.70 44.68
CA GLU A 461 -1.43 23.30 44.32
C GLU A 461 -1.15 23.16 42.82
N ALA A 462 -1.84 23.94 41.96
CA ALA A 462 -1.56 23.98 40.53
C ALA A 462 -0.11 24.43 40.26
N VAL A 463 0.38 25.46 40.94
CA VAL A 463 1.77 25.91 40.84
C VAL A 463 2.73 24.81 41.30
N ARG A 464 2.47 24.13 42.43
CA ARG A 464 3.32 23.03 42.91
C ARG A 464 3.37 21.85 41.94
N ILE A 465 2.23 21.48 41.35
CA ILE A 465 2.14 20.41 40.34
C ILE A 465 3.01 20.77 39.14
N MET A 466 2.90 22.00 38.64
CA MET A 466 3.72 22.47 37.52
C MET A 466 5.20 22.54 37.88
N THR A 467 5.56 23.03 39.07
CA THR A 467 6.95 22.99 39.56
C THR A 467 7.50 21.57 39.62
N LYS A 468 6.69 20.58 40.03
CA LYS A 468 7.07 19.16 40.04
C LYS A 468 7.27 18.62 38.63
N ALA A 469 6.39 18.98 37.69
CA ALA A 469 6.48 18.56 36.28
C ALA A 469 7.75 19.11 35.60
N VAL A 470 8.15 20.32 35.99
CA VAL A 470 9.24 21.10 35.39
C VAL A 470 10.59 20.85 36.09
N GLN A 471 10.63 20.03 37.14
CA GLN A 471 11.83 19.79 37.93
C GLN A 471 12.91 19.06 37.12
N ALA A 472 13.90 19.84 36.64
CA ALA A 472 15.00 19.36 35.80
C ALA A 472 16.34 19.32 36.55
N PRO A 473 17.27 18.40 36.19
CA PRO A 473 18.67 18.46 36.63
C PRO A 473 19.33 19.79 36.23
N LYS A 474 20.25 20.31 37.07
CA LYS A 474 20.85 21.65 36.89
C LYS A 474 21.51 21.87 35.52
N ARG A 475 22.06 20.81 34.89
CA ARG A 475 22.49 20.79 33.48
C ARG A 475 21.93 19.53 32.81
N SER A 476 20.98 19.67 31.90
CA SER A 476 20.44 18.53 31.14
C SER A 476 21.00 18.53 29.72
N THR A 477 21.89 17.58 29.42
CA THR A 477 22.37 17.27 28.06
C THR A 477 21.42 16.36 27.27
N VAL A 478 20.21 16.12 27.80
CA VAL A 478 19.20 15.24 27.19
C VAL A 478 18.51 15.95 26.04
N ASP A 479 18.55 15.40 24.82
CA ASP A 479 17.83 15.99 23.69
C ASP A 479 16.33 15.68 23.72
N TYR A 480 15.51 16.66 23.35
CA TYR A 480 14.05 16.53 23.34
C TYR A 480 13.55 15.48 22.33
N PHE A 481 14.29 15.30 21.23
CA PHE A 481 13.94 14.39 20.15
C PHE A 481 14.57 12.99 20.29
N ASP A 482 15.33 12.73 21.35
CA ASP A 482 15.91 11.41 21.57
C ASP A 482 14.84 10.41 22.02
N GLU A 483 14.38 9.57 21.10
CA GLU A 483 13.37 8.54 21.35
C GLU A 483 13.86 7.36 22.21
N THR A 484 15.18 7.24 22.42
CA THR A 484 15.75 6.20 23.29
C THR A 484 15.48 6.47 24.77
N LEU A 485 15.28 7.75 25.12
CA LEU A 485 15.01 8.20 26.48
C LEU A 485 13.49 8.28 26.75
N SER A 486 13.12 7.94 27.99
CA SER A 486 11.72 7.99 28.44
C SER A 486 11.16 9.40 28.31
N ALA A 487 9.87 9.53 27.96
CA ALA A 487 9.21 10.83 27.86
C ALA A 487 9.37 11.66 29.14
N HIS A 488 9.33 11.03 30.32
CA HIS A 488 9.53 11.69 31.62
C HIS A 488 10.86 12.44 31.75
N GLN A 489 11.94 11.93 31.14
CA GLN A 489 13.26 12.55 31.20
C GLN A 489 13.38 13.73 30.22
N ARG A 490 12.40 13.88 29.31
CA ARG A 490 12.36 14.91 28.27
C ARG A 490 11.27 15.97 28.51
N VAL A 491 10.29 15.70 29.37
CA VAL A 491 9.16 16.59 29.68
C VAL A 491 9.58 17.99 30.10
N HIS A 492 10.66 18.11 30.88
CA HIS A 492 11.14 19.42 31.31
C HIS A 492 11.69 20.27 30.17
N LYS A 493 11.88 19.71 28.97
CA LYS A 493 12.20 20.43 27.74
C LYS A 493 10.98 20.82 26.89
N SER A 494 9.77 20.44 27.30
CA SER A 494 8.54 20.76 26.56
C SER A 494 8.17 22.23 26.70
N TRP A 495 8.20 22.98 25.59
CA TRP A 495 7.80 24.38 25.55
C TRP A 495 6.35 24.60 26.03
N LYS A 496 5.43 23.71 25.64
CA LYS A 496 4.00 23.82 25.98
C LYS A 496 3.76 23.79 27.50
N LEU A 497 4.54 22.99 28.22
CA LEU A 497 4.47 22.92 29.68
C LEU A 497 4.99 24.21 30.32
N TRP A 498 6.10 24.75 29.78
CA TRP A 498 6.68 26.00 30.23
C TRP A 498 5.81 27.21 29.93
N SER A 499 5.16 27.28 28.77
CA SER A 499 4.24 28.39 28.45
C SER A 499 3.08 28.43 29.43
N PHE A 500 2.42 27.29 29.67
CA PHE A 500 1.34 27.22 30.66
C PHE A 500 1.84 27.55 32.07
N TYR A 501 3.04 27.10 32.43
CA TYR A 501 3.63 27.42 33.74
C TYR A 501 3.94 28.91 33.89
N VAL A 502 4.45 29.57 32.84
CA VAL A 502 4.72 31.01 32.84
C VAL A 502 3.42 31.77 32.99
N ASP A 503 2.39 31.47 32.19
CA ASP A 503 1.08 32.15 32.26
C ASP A 503 0.44 32.00 33.65
N LEU A 504 0.56 30.82 34.26
CA LEU A 504 0.10 30.56 35.62
C LEU A 504 0.89 31.35 36.68
N VAL A 505 2.21 31.41 36.54
CA VAL A 505 3.08 32.11 37.51
C VAL A 505 2.95 33.63 37.36
N GLU A 506 2.75 34.16 36.15
CA GLU A 506 2.48 35.58 35.92
C GLU A 506 1.16 36.04 36.54
N SER A 507 0.14 35.19 36.52
CA SER A 507 -1.18 35.52 37.10
C SER A 507 -1.23 35.37 38.62
N VAL A 508 -0.48 34.44 39.21
CA VAL A 508 -0.60 34.07 40.63
C VAL A 508 0.58 34.54 41.49
N SER A 509 1.79 34.60 40.94
CA SER A 509 3.03 34.59 41.74
C SER A 509 3.73 35.95 41.84
N THR A 510 4.75 36.00 42.70
CA THR A 510 5.55 37.21 42.91
C THR A 510 6.59 37.41 41.80
N LEU A 511 6.99 38.65 41.53
CA LEU A 511 8.03 39.00 40.54
C LEU A 511 9.31 38.17 40.71
N SER A 512 9.69 37.85 41.95
CA SER A 512 10.90 37.07 42.23
C SER A 512 10.82 35.62 41.76
N GLU A 513 9.63 35.03 41.79
CA GLU A 513 9.38 33.67 41.31
C GLU A 513 9.29 33.66 39.79
N VAL A 514 8.61 34.64 39.21
CA VAL A 514 8.52 34.84 37.76
C VAL A 514 9.93 34.95 37.14
N LYS A 515 10.81 35.79 37.72
CA LYS A 515 12.22 35.92 37.27
C LYS A 515 12.95 34.58 37.28
N ARG A 516 12.81 33.78 38.35
CA ARG A 516 13.45 32.46 38.46
C ARG A 516 12.96 31.47 37.40
N VAL A 517 11.66 31.50 37.10
CA VAL A 517 11.05 30.67 36.06
C VAL A 517 11.62 31.04 34.69
N TYR A 518 11.65 32.34 34.36
CA TYR A 518 12.25 32.82 33.12
C TYR A 518 13.74 32.50 33.01
N GLU A 519 14.53 32.72 34.06
CA GLU A 519 15.95 32.36 34.09
C GLU A 519 16.18 30.88 33.80
N ARG A 520 15.33 30.01 34.35
CA ARG A 520 15.40 28.58 34.11
C ARG A 520 15.09 28.20 32.66
N ILE A 521 14.16 28.90 32.00
CA ILE A 521 13.86 28.72 30.57
C ILE A 521 15.10 29.04 29.71
N PHE A 522 15.81 30.13 30.03
CA PHE A 522 17.06 30.48 29.34
C PHE A 522 18.17 29.45 29.57
N GLU A 523 18.33 28.94 30.80
CA GLU A 523 19.32 27.89 31.10
C GLU A 523 19.08 26.61 30.28
N LEU A 524 17.83 26.25 30.06
CA LEU A 524 17.46 25.06 29.30
C LEU A 524 17.49 25.26 27.77
N ARG A 525 17.66 26.51 27.30
CA ARG A 525 17.65 26.91 25.88
C ARG A 525 16.35 26.55 25.14
N ILE A 526 15.21 26.65 25.82
CA ILE A 526 13.87 26.40 25.24
C ILE A 526 13.13 27.73 25.02
N ALA A 527 13.78 28.86 25.24
CA ALA A 527 13.16 30.17 25.06
C ALA A 527 12.65 30.31 23.62
N THR A 528 11.45 30.87 23.46
CA THR A 528 10.97 31.38 22.17
C THR A 528 11.21 32.89 22.11
N PRO A 529 11.30 33.52 20.93
CA PRO A 529 11.52 34.97 20.83
C PRO A 529 10.44 35.76 21.57
N GLN A 530 9.19 35.31 21.47
CA GLN A 530 8.07 35.90 22.20
C GLN A 530 8.31 35.92 23.72
N THR A 531 8.99 34.91 24.27
CA THR A 531 9.22 34.83 25.72
C THR A 531 10.32 35.75 26.18
N VAL A 532 11.31 35.99 25.32
CA VAL A 532 12.32 37.02 25.55
C VAL A 532 11.64 38.38 25.60
N VAL A 533 10.71 38.63 24.67
CA VAL A 533 9.93 39.87 24.63
C VAL A 533 9.01 40.00 25.84
N ASN A 534 8.26 38.96 26.21
CA ASN A 534 7.38 38.99 27.39
C ASN A 534 8.19 39.24 28.67
N TYR A 535 9.34 38.56 28.83
CA TYR A 535 10.18 38.76 30.00
C TYR A 535 10.80 40.17 30.05
N ALA A 536 11.26 40.67 28.90
CA ALA A 536 11.78 42.03 28.79
C ALA A 536 10.69 43.08 29.09
N ASN A 537 9.48 42.91 28.55
CA ASN A 537 8.33 43.78 28.83
C ASN A 537 7.96 43.74 30.32
N LEU A 538 7.92 42.56 30.95
CA LEU A 538 7.67 42.42 32.39
C LEU A 538 8.70 43.21 33.20
N LEU A 539 9.99 43.12 32.84
CA LEU A 539 11.02 43.89 33.52
C LEU A 539 10.91 45.40 33.25
N GLU A 540 10.47 45.81 32.06
CA GLU A 540 10.17 47.20 31.73
C GLU A 540 9.02 47.78 32.56
N GLU A 541 7.93 47.03 32.73
CA GLU A 541 6.79 47.40 33.57
C GLU A 541 7.23 47.63 35.03
N HIS A 542 8.16 46.80 35.51
CA HIS A 542 8.76 46.93 36.85
C HIS A 542 9.95 47.90 36.91
N LYS A 543 10.26 48.63 35.82
CA LYS A 543 11.34 49.64 35.70
C LYS A 543 12.77 49.11 35.83
N TYR A 544 12.99 47.80 35.66
CA TYR A 544 14.32 47.18 35.60
C TYR A 544 14.89 47.19 34.17
N TYR A 545 15.19 48.38 33.66
CA TYR A 545 15.58 48.57 32.25
C TYR A 545 16.93 47.91 31.87
N GLU A 546 17.93 47.97 32.76
CA GLU A 546 19.23 47.33 32.47
C GLU A 546 19.15 45.81 32.44
N GLU A 547 18.27 45.23 33.25
CA GLU A 547 18.02 43.79 33.23
C GLU A 547 17.24 43.39 31.97
N SER A 548 16.29 44.22 31.52
CA SER A 548 15.60 44.05 30.23
C SER A 548 16.59 43.99 29.06
N PHE A 549 17.57 44.89 29.02
CA PHE A 549 18.59 44.89 27.96
C PHE A 549 19.49 43.64 28.00
N LYS A 550 19.87 43.18 29.20
CA LYS A 550 20.61 41.90 29.36
C LYS A 550 19.79 40.70 28.86
N ILE A 551 18.46 40.74 28.98
CA ILE A 551 17.59 39.68 28.47
C ILE A 551 17.59 39.67 26.94
N TYR A 552 17.52 40.85 26.31
CA TYR A 552 17.63 40.94 24.85
C TYR A 552 18.99 40.43 24.36
N GLU A 553 20.10 40.84 24.97
CA GLU A 553 21.46 40.35 24.63
C GLU A 553 21.55 38.82 24.78
N ARG A 554 21.05 38.27 25.90
CA ARG A 554 20.98 36.81 26.09
C ARG A 554 20.07 36.13 25.08
N GLY A 555 18.94 36.75 24.72
CA GLY A 555 18.04 36.23 23.70
C GLY A 555 18.69 36.16 22.33
N LEU A 556 19.47 37.19 21.97
CA LEU A 556 20.21 37.27 20.72
C LEU A 556 21.31 36.21 20.63
N ASP A 557 22.01 35.91 21.73
CA ASP A 557 22.99 34.80 21.78
C ASP A 557 22.34 33.41 21.54
N LEU A 558 21.04 33.26 21.82
CA LEU A 558 20.33 32.00 21.66
C LEU A 558 19.75 31.78 20.26
N PHE A 559 19.37 32.84 19.53
CA PHE A 559 18.67 32.73 18.25
C PHE A 559 19.54 33.14 17.07
N SER A 560 19.49 32.37 15.99
CA SER A 560 20.08 32.76 14.71
C SER A 560 19.12 33.64 13.89
N TYR A 561 19.65 34.35 12.89
CA TYR A 561 18.86 35.01 11.85
C TYR A 561 17.99 33.96 11.11
N PRO A 562 16.74 34.25 10.69
CA PRO A 562 16.04 35.56 10.60
C PRO A 562 15.37 36.07 11.88
N VAL A 563 15.13 35.22 12.87
CA VAL A 563 14.36 35.58 14.06
C VAL A 563 15.10 36.59 14.95
N ALA A 564 16.43 36.52 14.97
CA ALA A 564 17.27 37.53 15.61
C ALA A 564 17.03 38.95 15.06
N PHE A 565 16.64 39.11 13.78
CA PHE A 565 16.37 40.42 13.20
C PHE A 565 15.18 41.13 13.84
N GLU A 566 14.09 40.40 14.10
CA GLU A 566 12.91 40.95 14.77
C GLU A 566 13.24 41.37 16.20
N LEU A 567 14.04 40.55 16.90
CA LEU A 567 14.49 40.84 18.25
C LEU A 567 15.44 42.05 18.29
N TRP A 568 16.36 42.16 17.31
CA TRP A 568 17.22 43.34 17.15
C TRP A 568 16.41 44.60 16.87
N ASN A 569 15.41 44.57 15.99
CA ASN A 569 14.57 45.75 15.71
C ASN A 569 13.83 46.22 16.97
N LEU A 570 13.26 45.29 17.74
CA LEU A 570 12.60 45.63 18.99
C LEU A 570 13.59 46.18 20.03
N TYR A 571 14.74 45.53 20.18
CA TYR A 571 15.77 45.97 21.12
C TYR A 571 16.32 47.36 20.76
N LEU A 572 16.64 47.60 19.49
CA LEU A 572 17.19 48.87 19.01
C LEU A 572 16.19 50.01 19.10
N THR A 573 14.92 49.79 18.74
CA THR A 573 13.88 50.82 18.91
C THR A 573 13.71 51.21 20.38
N LYS A 574 13.64 50.21 21.29
CA LYS A 574 13.56 50.43 22.74
C LYS A 574 14.80 51.14 23.30
N ALA A 575 15.99 50.81 22.81
CA ALA A 575 17.23 51.46 23.20
C ALA A 575 17.30 52.93 22.72
N VAL A 576 16.80 53.21 21.51
CA VAL A 576 16.74 54.56 20.93
C VAL A 576 15.76 55.45 21.69
N ASP A 577 14.56 54.95 22.01
CA ASP A 577 13.51 55.66 22.75
C ASP A 577 13.99 56.12 24.13
N ARG A 578 14.79 55.30 24.82
CA ARG A 578 15.22 55.59 26.19
C ARG A 578 16.42 56.54 26.29
N LYS A 579 17.02 56.93 25.17
CA LYS A 579 18.17 57.87 25.09
C LYS A 579 19.41 57.41 25.87
N ILE A 580 19.85 56.18 25.62
CA ILE A 580 21.14 55.66 26.11
C ILE A 580 22.32 56.50 25.52
N GLY A 581 23.46 56.51 26.20
CA GLY A 581 24.69 57.15 25.73
C GLY A 581 25.07 56.70 24.31
N ILE A 582 25.53 57.66 23.49
CA ILE A 582 25.74 57.48 22.04
C ILE A 582 26.78 56.39 21.72
N GLU A 583 27.84 56.26 22.51
CA GLU A 583 28.89 55.26 22.28
C GLU A 583 28.36 53.84 22.50
N ARG A 584 27.57 53.63 23.57
CA ARG A 584 26.91 52.34 23.81
C ARG A 584 25.88 52.00 22.73
N LEU A 585 25.15 53.00 22.22
CA LEU A 585 24.23 52.76 21.09
C LEU A 585 25.01 52.37 19.83
N ARG A 586 26.13 53.05 19.53
CA ARG A 586 27.01 52.67 18.41
C ARG A 586 27.51 51.25 18.55
N ASP A 587 28.00 50.86 19.72
CA ASP A 587 28.49 49.49 19.96
C ASP A 587 27.37 48.46 19.72
N LEU A 588 26.13 48.75 20.16
CA LEU A 588 24.98 47.87 19.91
C LEU A 588 24.60 47.79 18.43
N PHE A 589 24.62 48.91 17.71
CA PHE A 589 24.36 48.92 16.27
C PHE A 589 25.48 48.23 15.48
N GLU A 590 26.74 48.36 15.88
CA GLU A 590 27.87 47.65 15.27
C GLU A 590 27.76 46.14 15.50
N GLN A 591 27.41 45.71 16.72
CA GLN A 591 27.17 44.30 17.02
C GLN A 591 25.99 43.73 16.20
N ALA A 592 24.90 44.49 16.04
CA ALA A 592 23.75 44.07 15.25
C ALA A 592 24.06 43.92 13.75
N VAL A 593 25.01 44.72 13.26
CA VAL A 593 25.42 44.76 11.84
C VAL A 593 26.47 43.70 11.51
N GLU A 594 27.32 43.29 12.45
CA GLU A 594 28.39 42.33 12.24
C GLU A 594 27.89 40.94 11.79
N ASP A 595 26.79 40.47 12.38
CA ASP A 595 26.22 39.15 12.09
C ASP A 595 25.03 39.18 11.09
N CYS A 596 24.67 40.35 10.54
CA CYS A 596 23.44 40.52 9.77
C CYS A 596 23.53 39.98 8.33
N PRO A 597 22.59 39.10 7.89
CA PRO A 597 22.45 38.75 6.48
C PRO A 597 22.01 39.94 5.61
N PRO A 598 22.45 39.99 4.34
CA PRO A 598 22.27 41.15 3.45
C PRO A 598 20.80 41.55 3.19
N LYS A 599 19.88 40.59 3.31
CA LYS A 599 18.43 40.78 3.11
C LYS A 599 17.75 41.61 4.20
N PHE A 600 18.27 41.57 5.42
CA PHE A 600 17.67 42.24 6.58
C PHE A 600 18.47 43.48 7.00
N ALA A 601 19.66 43.66 6.44
CA ALA A 601 20.56 44.75 6.77
C ALA A 601 19.97 46.14 6.49
N LYS A 602 19.15 46.31 5.43
CA LYS A 602 18.57 47.59 5.00
C LYS A 602 17.94 48.36 6.17
N THR A 603 17.05 47.71 6.92
CA THR A 603 16.29 48.36 8.00
C THR A 603 17.19 48.78 9.17
N ILE A 604 18.13 47.93 9.60
CA ILE A 604 19.05 48.24 10.71
C ILE A 604 19.96 49.42 10.33
N TYR A 605 20.49 49.44 9.11
CA TYR A 605 21.34 50.54 8.64
C TYR A 605 20.58 51.87 8.52
N LEU A 606 19.31 51.83 8.11
CA LEU A 606 18.47 53.03 8.10
C LEU A 606 18.20 53.55 9.52
N MET A 607 17.92 52.66 10.48
CA MET A 607 17.78 53.04 11.88
C MET A 607 19.08 53.63 12.46
N TYR A 608 20.22 53.03 12.15
CA TYR A 608 21.54 53.51 12.60
C TYR A 608 21.87 54.88 11.99
N GLY A 609 21.62 55.06 10.70
CA GLY A 609 21.82 56.34 10.00
C GLY A 609 20.92 57.46 10.54
N ASN A 610 19.64 57.18 10.78
CA ASN A 610 18.72 58.14 11.38
C ASN A 610 19.15 58.53 12.81
N LEU A 611 19.62 57.58 13.62
CA LEU A 611 20.13 57.88 14.96
C LEU A 611 21.35 58.81 14.91
N GLU A 612 22.29 58.56 13.99
CA GLU A 612 23.49 59.39 13.83
C GLU A 612 23.19 60.75 13.16
N GLU A 613 22.11 60.88 12.40
CA GLU A 613 21.60 62.17 11.92
C GLU A 613 20.98 63.00 13.06
N GLU A 614 20.20 62.37 13.94
CA GLU A 614 19.51 63.06 15.03
C GLU A 614 20.43 63.43 16.20
N ARG A 615 21.45 62.62 16.49
CA ARG A 615 22.30 62.77 17.69
C ARG A 615 23.79 62.86 17.41
N GLY A 616 24.23 62.45 16.23
CA GLY A 616 25.63 62.31 15.85
C GLY A 616 26.13 63.38 14.87
N LEU A 617 27.32 63.13 14.30
CA LEU A 617 27.84 63.96 13.21
C LEU A 617 27.34 63.42 11.88
N ALA A 618 26.77 64.29 11.04
CA ALA A 618 26.30 63.95 9.70
C ALA A 618 27.36 63.22 8.82
N ARG A 619 28.66 63.46 9.05
CA ARG A 619 29.74 62.74 8.35
C ARG A 619 29.80 61.25 8.71
N HIS A 620 29.51 60.90 9.95
CA HIS A 620 29.49 59.51 10.39
C HIS A 620 28.26 58.79 9.82
N ALA A 621 27.09 59.45 9.82
CA ALA A 621 25.89 58.96 9.15
C ALA A 621 26.14 58.65 7.66
N MET A 622 26.85 59.51 6.93
CA MET A 622 27.20 59.25 5.53
C MET A 622 28.12 58.05 5.34
N ARG A 623 29.06 57.81 6.27
CA ARG A 623 29.92 56.62 6.24
C ARG A 623 29.11 55.35 6.50
N ILE A 624 28.10 55.43 7.36
CA ILE A 624 27.19 54.31 7.65
C ILE A 624 26.34 54.00 6.42
N TYR A 625 25.76 55.01 5.76
CA TYR A 625 25.02 54.79 4.50
C TYR A 625 25.91 54.25 3.40
N GLU A 626 27.15 54.75 3.30
CA GLU A 626 28.14 54.21 2.36
C GLU A 626 28.43 52.72 2.64
N ARG A 627 28.58 52.33 3.92
CA ARG A 627 28.75 50.93 4.32
C ARG A 627 27.50 50.11 4.03
N ALA A 628 26.32 50.67 4.27
CA ALA A 628 25.04 50.02 3.99
C ALA A 628 24.89 49.64 2.51
N THR A 629 25.29 50.51 1.58
CA THR A 629 25.23 50.21 0.14
C THR A 629 26.07 49.00 -0.29
N ARG A 630 27.09 48.63 0.49
CA ARG A 630 27.91 47.43 0.25
C ARG A 630 27.35 46.17 0.91
N ALA A 631 26.66 46.33 2.03
CA ALA A 631 26.18 45.22 2.85
C ALA A 631 24.77 44.73 2.46
N VAL A 632 24.02 45.53 1.73
CA VAL A 632 22.64 45.24 1.30
C VAL A 632 22.62 44.40 0.01
N ASP A 633 21.60 43.55 -0.09
CA ASP A 633 21.30 42.70 -1.25
C ASP A 633 21.15 43.52 -2.55
N ASP A 634 21.32 42.88 -3.71
CA ASP A 634 21.35 43.55 -5.02
C ASP A 634 20.01 44.22 -5.35
N GLU A 635 18.88 43.60 -4.95
CA GLU A 635 17.52 44.15 -5.17
C GLU A 635 17.27 45.45 -4.39
N ASP A 636 17.79 45.53 -3.17
CA ASP A 636 17.59 46.66 -2.26
C ASP A 636 18.69 47.73 -2.38
N ARG A 637 19.75 47.45 -3.13
CA ARG A 637 20.92 48.33 -3.28
C ARG A 637 20.54 49.63 -3.99
N ALA A 638 19.67 49.58 -5.00
CA ALA A 638 19.21 50.75 -5.74
C ALA A 638 18.47 51.75 -4.84
N ASP A 639 17.57 51.25 -3.99
CA ASP A 639 16.85 52.03 -2.99
C ASP A 639 17.79 52.69 -1.99
N MET A 640 18.80 51.95 -1.51
CA MET A 640 19.78 52.49 -0.56
C MET A 640 20.65 53.57 -1.18
N PHE A 641 21.04 53.44 -2.45
CA PHE A 641 21.73 54.52 -3.15
C PHE A 641 20.84 55.74 -3.34
N ASN A 642 19.56 55.57 -3.73
CA ASN A 642 18.61 56.68 -3.82
C ASN A 642 18.44 57.41 -2.47
N PHE A 643 18.33 56.65 -1.38
CA PHE A 643 18.26 57.21 -0.04
C PHE A 643 19.55 57.95 0.35
N TYR A 644 20.71 57.35 0.09
CA TYR A 644 22.01 57.97 0.38
C TYR A 644 22.22 59.27 -0.42
N ILE A 645 21.78 59.30 -1.68
CA ILE A 645 21.86 60.49 -2.55
C ILE A 645 20.94 61.60 -2.05
N THR A 646 19.68 61.28 -1.73
CA THR A 646 18.74 62.30 -1.22
C THR A 646 19.25 62.91 0.09
N LYS A 647 19.76 62.07 1.00
CA LYS A 647 20.34 62.52 2.27
C LYS A 647 21.64 63.31 2.09
N SER A 648 22.54 62.88 1.21
CA SER A 648 23.78 63.62 0.91
C SER A 648 23.49 64.97 0.26
N ALA A 649 22.50 65.03 -0.64
CA ALA A 649 22.06 66.28 -1.26
C ALA A 649 21.52 67.27 -0.22
N SER A 650 20.75 66.80 0.76
CA SER A 650 20.23 67.63 1.86
C SER A 650 21.31 68.14 2.81
N ASN A 651 22.29 67.31 3.17
CA ASN A 651 23.26 67.65 4.24
C ASN A 651 24.51 68.37 3.74
N PHE A 652 24.99 68.07 2.53
CA PHE A 652 26.27 68.57 2.00
C PHE A 652 26.15 69.23 0.62
N GLY A 653 24.93 69.35 0.09
CA GLY A 653 24.65 69.94 -1.21
C GLY A 653 24.90 68.98 -2.38
N LEU A 654 24.43 69.38 -3.56
CA LEU A 654 24.42 68.57 -4.79
C LEU A 654 25.83 68.13 -5.24
N SER A 655 26.87 68.93 -5.01
CA SER A 655 28.25 68.62 -5.42
C SER A 655 28.82 67.37 -4.74
N SER A 656 28.42 67.10 -3.50
CA SER A 656 28.83 65.93 -2.72
C SER A 656 28.26 64.61 -3.25
N THR A 657 27.22 64.66 -4.10
CA THR A 657 26.53 63.48 -4.62
C THR A 657 27.22 62.84 -5.82
N ARG A 658 28.17 63.52 -6.47
CA ARG A 658 28.85 63.01 -7.68
C ARG A 658 29.60 61.69 -7.46
N PRO A 659 30.46 61.56 -6.42
CA PRO A 659 31.16 60.29 -6.16
C PRO A 659 30.19 59.16 -5.78
N ILE A 660 29.01 59.50 -5.27
CA ILE A 660 27.97 58.54 -4.91
C ILE A 660 27.34 57.97 -6.18
N TYR A 661 27.03 58.82 -7.17
CA TYR A 661 26.51 58.37 -8.46
C TYR A 661 27.52 57.52 -9.23
N GLU A 662 28.78 57.93 -9.31
CA GLU A 662 29.84 57.14 -9.96
C GLU A 662 29.95 55.73 -9.36
N ARG A 663 29.86 55.65 -8.03
CA ARG A 663 29.91 54.38 -7.31
C ARG A 663 28.63 53.56 -7.48
N ALA A 664 27.46 54.18 -7.49
CA ALA A 664 26.19 53.51 -7.74
C ALA A 664 26.21 52.83 -9.13
N ILE A 665 26.70 53.52 -10.15
CA ILE A 665 26.81 53.01 -11.51
C ILE A 665 27.77 51.80 -11.58
N SER A 666 28.85 51.80 -10.78
CA SER A 666 29.79 50.67 -10.75
C SER A 666 29.30 49.44 -9.99
N ALA A 667 28.32 49.60 -9.09
CA ALA A 667 27.92 48.57 -8.12
C ALA A 667 26.52 47.98 -8.36
N LEU A 668 25.74 48.58 -9.26
CA LEU A 668 24.36 48.17 -9.56
C LEU A 668 24.29 47.32 -10.84
N PRO A 669 23.31 46.41 -10.95
CA PRO A 669 22.99 45.73 -12.21
C PRO A 669 22.58 46.70 -13.32
N ASP A 670 22.74 46.29 -14.58
CA ASP A 670 22.57 47.14 -15.77
C ASP A 670 21.21 47.85 -15.86
N ALA A 671 20.14 47.23 -15.37
CA ALA A 671 18.80 47.80 -15.35
C ALA A 671 18.66 48.99 -14.39
N ASP A 672 19.21 48.88 -13.17
CA ASP A 672 19.13 49.92 -12.14
C ASP A 672 20.19 51.00 -12.33
N ALA A 673 21.36 50.61 -12.87
CA ALA A 673 22.42 51.53 -13.24
C ALA A 673 21.95 52.58 -14.27
N LYS A 674 21.06 52.18 -15.20
CA LYS A 674 20.42 53.11 -16.15
C LYS A 674 19.61 54.20 -15.46
N GLU A 675 18.76 53.84 -14.49
CA GLU A 675 17.94 54.82 -13.78
C GLU A 675 18.81 55.79 -12.98
N MET A 676 19.89 55.28 -12.38
CA MET A 676 20.87 56.10 -11.67
C MET A 676 21.65 57.03 -12.59
N CYS A 677 22.01 56.58 -13.79
CA CYS A 677 22.64 57.43 -14.81
C CYS A 677 21.73 58.57 -15.26
N LEU A 678 20.43 58.31 -15.43
CA LEU A 678 19.45 59.36 -15.77
C LEU A 678 19.34 60.40 -14.65
N LYS A 679 19.23 59.96 -13.39
CA LYS A 679 19.23 60.84 -12.22
C LYS A 679 20.53 61.64 -12.09
N PHE A 680 21.67 61.03 -12.42
CA PHE A 680 22.98 61.69 -12.41
C PHE A 680 23.08 62.77 -13.50
N ALA A 681 22.62 62.49 -14.71
CA ALA A 681 22.57 63.44 -15.81
C ALA A 681 21.64 64.64 -15.52
N ASP A 682 20.47 64.39 -14.93
CA ASP A 682 19.55 65.45 -14.49
C ASP A 682 20.16 66.32 -13.38
N MET A 683 20.95 65.72 -12.49
CA MET A 683 21.66 66.44 -11.44
C MET A 683 22.78 67.34 -11.99
N GLU A 684 23.62 66.84 -12.90
CA GLU A 684 24.67 67.65 -13.54
C GLU A 684 24.09 68.74 -14.45
N LYS A 685 22.93 68.49 -15.07
CA LYS A 685 22.16 69.54 -15.77
C LYS A 685 21.76 70.67 -14.82
N ARG A 686 21.32 70.36 -13.59
CA ARG A 686 21.00 71.37 -12.57
C ARG A 686 22.23 72.13 -12.07
N LEU A 687 23.41 71.51 -12.08
CA LEU A 687 24.68 72.16 -11.74
C LEU A 687 25.30 72.95 -12.91
N GLY A 688 24.75 72.83 -14.13
CA GLY A 688 25.19 73.54 -15.33
C GLY A 688 26.36 72.88 -16.09
N GLU A 689 26.79 71.69 -15.69
CA GLU A 689 27.92 70.96 -16.30
C GLU A 689 27.42 70.08 -17.46
N ILE A 690 27.07 70.72 -18.58
CA ILE A 690 26.42 70.08 -19.74
C ILE A 690 27.32 69.01 -20.38
N ASP A 691 28.62 69.23 -20.45
CA ASP A 691 29.56 68.28 -21.07
C ASP A 691 29.70 66.99 -20.27
N ARG A 692 29.57 67.05 -18.93
CA ARG A 692 29.54 65.87 -18.08
C ARG A 692 28.22 65.13 -18.20
N ALA A 693 27.10 65.85 -18.22
CA ALA A 693 25.78 65.26 -18.48
C ALA A 693 25.78 64.48 -19.82
N ARG A 694 26.39 65.04 -20.86
CA ARG A 694 26.57 64.38 -22.16
C ARG A 694 27.44 63.11 -22.07
N ALA A 695 28.56 63.16 -21.33
CA ALA A 695 29.40 61.99 -21.09
C ALA A 695 28.65 60.88 -20.34
N ILE A 696 27.79 61.24 -19.38
CA ILE A 696 26.94 60.30 -18.64
C ILE A 696 25.89 59.66 -19.56
N TYR A 697 25.24 60.42 -20.44
CA TYR A 697 24.33 59.84 -21.44
C TYR A 697 25.07 58.88 -22.40
N GLY A 698 26.30 59.22 -22.80
CA GLY A 698 27.16 58.33 -23.58
C GLY A 698 27.48 57.02 -22.84
N HIS A 699 27.82 57.09 -21.55
CA HIS A 699 28.05 55.90 -20.72
C HIS A 699 26.76 55.07 -20.52
N ALA A 700 25.65 55.74 -20.21
CA ALA A 700 24.34 55.12 -20.01
C ALA A 700 23.83 54.39 -21.27
N SER A 701 24.21 54.87 -22.46
CA SER A 701 23.84 54.26 -23.73
C SER A 701 24.40 52.84 -23.93
N GLN A 702 25.47 52.48 -23.24
CA GLN A 702 26.06 51.14 -23.29
C GLN A 702 25.14 50.10 -22.65
N PHE A 703 24.34 50.51 -21.65
CA PHE A 703 23.40 49.65 -20.92
C PHE A 703 21.97 49.71 -21.49
N CYS A 704 21.71 50.59 -22.46
CA CYS A 704 20.36 50.91 -22.93
C CYS A 704 20.11 50.46 -24.37
N ASP A 705 19.39 49.35 -24.51
CA ASP A 705 18.85 48.92 -25.79
C ASP A 705 17.92 49.95 -26.45
N PRO A 706 18.18 50.39 -27.70
CA PRO A 706 17.32 51.37 -28.38
C PRO A 706 15.90 50.91 -28.71
N ARG A 707 15.60 49.60 -28.63
CA ARG A 707 14.28 49.03 -28.95
C ARG A 707 13.39 48.79 -27.74
N THR A 708 13.95 48.36 -26.61
CA THR A 708 13.19 48.13 -25.37
C THR A 708 13.06 49.42 -24.55
N ASN A 709 14.05 50.31 -24.62
CA ASN A 709 14.15 51.50 -23.77
C ASN A 709 14.03 52.81 -24.58
N ALA A 710 12.96 52.96 -25.37
CA ALA A 710 12.73 54.15 -26.20
C ALA A 710 12.70 55.47 -25.41
N GLU A 711 12.24 55.44 -24.16
CA GLU A 711 12.13 56.62 -23.29
C GLU A 711 13.50 57.24 -22.96
N PHE A 712 14.53 56.43 -22.74
CA PHE A 712 15.89 56.94 -22.48
C PHE A 712 16.42 57.73 -23.68
N TRP A 713 16.26 57.17 -24.88
CA TRP A 713 16.71 57.81 -26.12
C TRP A 713 15.92 59.06 -26.45
N ALA A 714 14.62 59.11 -26.12
CA ALA A 714 13.82 60.32 -26.24
C ALA A 714 14.29 61.43 -25.29
N ARG A 715 14.65 61.09 -24.03
CA ARG A 715 15.22 62.06 -23.08
C ARG A 715 16.59 62.59 -23.51
N TRP A 716 17.46 61.73 -24.07
CA TRP A 716 18.76 62.17 -24.59
C TRP A 716 18.59 63.03 -25.86
N GLU A 717 17.66 62.68 -26.75
CA GLU A 717 17.32 63.48 -27.92
C GLU A 717 16.83 64.88 -27.52
N GLN A 718 15.92 64.96 -26.54
CA GLN A 718 15.45 66.24 -26.00
C GLN A 718 16.58 67.05 -25.34
N PHE A 719 17.53 66.38 -24.69
CA PHE A 719 18.70 67.04 -24.09
C PHE A 719 19.60 67.67 -25.16
N GLU A 720 19.95 66.95 -26.22
CA GLU A 720 20.80 67.49 -27.29
C GLU A 720 20.08 68.58 -28.11
N VAL A 721 18.76 68.52 -28.25
CA VAL A 721 17.98 69.61 -28.88
C VAL A 721 18.02 70.89 -28.03
N GLN A 722 18.03 70.78 -26.70
CA GLN A 722 18.06 71.94 -25.79
C GLN A 722 19.46 72.53 -25.58
N HIS A 723 20.51 71.70 -25.62
CA HIS A 723 21.85 72.08 -25.18
C HIS A 723 22.99 71.67 -26.13
N GLY A 724 22.69 71.12 -27.31
CA GLY A 724 23.65 70.58 -28.27
C GLY A 724 23.85 71.41 -29.54
N ASN A 725 24.81 70.98 -30.35
CA ASN A 725 25.12 71.48 -31.69
C ASN A 725 24.82 70.38 -32.73
N GLU A 726 24.77 70.70 -34.03
CA GLU A 726 24.49 69.69 -35.09
C GLU A 726 25.43 68.48 -35.03
N ASP A 727 26.70 68.69 -34.67
CA ASP A 727 27.70 67.63 -34.61
C ASP A 727 27.53 66.72 -33.37
N THR A 728 27.11 67.28 -32.23
CA THR A 728 26.83 66.46 -31.03
C THR A 728 25.57 65.62 -31.21
N PHE A 729 24.56 66.16 -31.91
CA PHE A 729 23.36 65.43 -32.28
C PHE A 729 23.64 64.28 -33.25
N LYS A 730 24.52 64.50 -34.24
CA LYS A 730 24.98 63.43 -35.16
C LYS A 730 25.75 62.34 -34.42
N GLU A 731 26.58 62.69 -33.45
CA GLU A 731 27.33 61.71 -32.65
C GLU A 731 26.39 60.87 -31.77
N MET A 732 25.35 61.47 -31.16
CA MET A 732 24.31 60.71 -30.46
C MET A 732 23.61 59.68 -31.38
N LEU A 733 23.23 60.08 -32.60
CA LEU A 733 22.63 59.17 -33.58
C LEU A 733 23.60 58.06 -34.02
N ARG A 734 24.90 58.37 -34.11
CA ARG A 734 25.93 57.39 -34.40
C ARG A 734 26.05 56.35 -33.28
N ILE A 735 26.10 56.81 -32.02
CA ILE A 735 26.13 55.94 -30.84
C ILE A 735 24.85 55.10 -30.77
N LYS A 736 23.68 55.67 -31.06
CA LYS A 736 22.41 54.93 -31.15
C LYS A 736 22.47 53.79 -32.16
N ARG A 737 23.06 54.02 -33.33
CA ARG A 737 23.23 52.99 -34.36
C ARG A 737 24.29 51.95 -33.98
N SER A 738 25.38 52.35 -33.34
CA SER A 738 26.44 51.41 -32.92
C SER A 738 25.96 50.49 -31.80
N VAL A 739 25.26 51.03 -30.80
CA VAL A 739 24.65 50.25 -29.72
C VAL A 739 23.59 49.30 -30.29
N GLN A 740 22.72 49.80 -31.19
CA GLN A 740 21.74 48.95 -31.89
C GLN A 740 22.40 47.78 -32.64
N ALA A 741 23.59 47.99 -33.20
CA ALA A 741 24.33 46.96 -33.90
C ALA A 741 25.00 45.96 -32.94
N GLN A 742 25.56 46.43 -31.82
CA GLN A 742 26.21 45.59 -30.79
C GLN A 742 25.22 44.60 -30.16
N TYR A 743 24.03 45.04 -29.77
CA TYR A 743 23.01 44.16 -29.21
C TYR A 743 22.39 43.20 -30.25
N ASN A 744 22.42 43.53 -31.55
CA ASN A 744 21.99 42.61 -32.60
C ASN A 744 22.97 41.43 -32.81
N THR A 745 24.22 41.53 -32.33
CA THR A 745 25.25 40.48 -32.48
C THR A 745 25.38 39.56 -31.27
N ASP A 746 24.85 39.93 -30.09
CA ASP A 746 24.96 39.12 -28.89
C ASP A 746 23.91 37.99 -28.83
N VAL A 747 24.40 36.75 -28.79
CA VAL A 747 23.60 35.50 -28.84
C VAL A 747 22.63 35.37 -27.64
N ASN A 748 22.91 36.02 -26.52
CA ASN A 748 22.01 36.08 -25.35
C ASN A 748 20.69 36.82 -25.62
N PHE A 749 20.62 37.64 -26.68
CA PHE A 749 19.43 38.39 -27.05
C PHE A 749 18.38 37.55 -27.81
N ILE A 750 18.79 36.51 -28.55
CA ILE A 750 17.83 35.59 -29.18
C ILE A 750 17.02 34.85 -28.09
N ALA A 751 17.67 34.53 -26.97
CA ALA A 751 17.03 33.89 -25.81
C ALA A 751 16.12 34.86 -25.02
N SER A 752 16.54 36.10 -24.79
CA SER A 752 15.71 37.10 -24.10
C SER A 752 14.53 37.57 -24.95
N GLN A 753 14.69 37.66 -26.28
CA GLN A 753 13.62 37.97 -27.22
C GLN A 753 12.56 36.86 -27.30
N ALA A 754 12.96 35.60 -27.14
CA ALA A 754 12.03 34.47 -27.02
C ALA A 754 11.20 34.54 -25.72
N LEU A 755 11.83 34.89 -24.59
CA LEU A 755 11.17 35.06 -23.30
C LEU A 755 10.20 36.26 -23.29
N ALA A 756 10.61 37.41 -23.82
CA ALA A 756 9.75 38.60 -23.93
C ALA A 756 8.57 38.40 -24.88
N ARG A 757 8.74 37.62 -25.96
CA ARG A 757 7.62 37.23 -26.85
C ARG A 757 6.66 36.26 -26.17
N SER A 758 7.14 35.37 -25.31
CA SER A 758 6.27 34.45 -24.57
C SER A 758 5.37 35.19 -23.57
N GLN A 759 5.89 36.21 -22.88
CA GLN A 759 5.11 37.05 -21.96
C GLN A 759 4.07 37.93 -22.67
N HIS A 760 4.32 38.35 -23.92
CA HIS A 760 3.32 39.07 -24.71
C HIS A 760 2.24 38.15 -25.34
N SER A 761 2.50 36.86 -25.46
CA SER A 761 1.54 35.89 -26.04
C SER A 761 0.52 35.33 -25.04
N SER A 762 0.70 35.55 -23.74
CA SER A 762 -0.25 35.07 -22.71
C SER A 762 -1.48 35.97 -22.53
N ASP A 763 -1.58 37.10 -23.24
CA ASP A 763 -2.56 38.16 -22.94
C ASP A 763 -3.53 38.50 -24.09
N SER A 764 -3.76 37.60 -25.06
CA SER A 764 -4.81 37.83 -26.07
C SER A 764 -5.40 36.54 -26.67
N HIS A 765 -6.50 36.06 -26.07
CA HIS A 765 -7.49 35.19 -26.71
C HIS A 765 -8.64 36.05 -27.26
N ASP A 766 -8.76 36.22 -28.59
CA ASP A 766 -10.00 36.00 -29.37
C ASP A 766 -9.90 36.48 -30.86
N HIS A 767 -10.04 35.51 -31.79
CA HIS A 767 -10.78 35.56 -33.07
C HIS A 767 -10.36 36.46 -34.29
N PRO A 768 -10.75 36.13 -35.56
CA PRO A 768 -9.77 35.57 -36.52
C PRO A 768 -9.80 36.10 -38.00
N VAL A 769 -8.86 35.56 -38.80
CA VAL A 769 -8.75 35.39 -40.29
C VAL A 769 -9.01 36.59 -41.22
N GLY A 770 -7.98 36.97 -42.01
CA GLY A 770 -8.21 37.70 -43.27
C GLY A 770 -6.99 38.36 -43.93
N ALA A 771 -5.88 38.58 -43.21
CA ALA A 771 -4.78 39.40 -43.73
C ALA A 771 -3.52 38.62 -44.16
N MET A 772 -3.45 37.32 -43.90
CA MET A 772 -2.25 36.49 -44.17
C MET A 772 -2.19 35.96 -45.62
N THR A 773 -3.32 35.89 -46.33
CA THR A 773 -3.41 35.26 -47.67
C THR A 773 -3.08 36.19 -48.83
N GLU A 774 -3.01 37.50 -48.62
CA GLU A 774 -2.77 38.49 -49.68
C GLU A 774 -1.27 38.86 -49.84
N LEU A 775 -0.45 38.67 -48.81
CA LEU A 775 0.98 39.04 -48.82
C LEU A 775 1.90 37.94 -49.36
N ASP A 776 1.54 36.66 -49.23
CA ASP A 776 2.27 35.54 -49.83
C ASP A 776 2.19 35.51 -51.36
N ARG A 777 1.24 36.26 -51.94
CA ARG A 777 1.04 36.33 -53.39
C ARG A 777 1.94 37.36 -54.09
N GLN A 778 2.55 38.29 -53.35
CA GLN A 778 3.42 39.34 -53.91
C GLN A 778 4.93 39.02 -53.85
N SER A 779 5.33 37.99 -53.10
CA SER A 779 6.73 37.56 -53.00
C SER A 779 7.15 36.53 -54.07
N SER A 780 6.19 35.98 -54.84
CA SER A 780 6.40 34.90 -55.82
C SER A 780 6.74 35.33 -57.27
N ALA A 781 7.14 36.60 -57.52
CA ALA A 781 7.31 37.14 -58.88
C ALA A 781 8.74 37.57 -59.27
N LEU A 782 9.79 37.05 -58.62
CA LEU A 782 11.18 37.19 -59.07
C LEU A 782 11.93 35.87 -58.83
N GLN A 783 11.91 34.99 -59.83
CA GLN A 783 12.62 33.70 -59.81
C GLN A 783 13.63 33.64 -60.95
N GLY A 784 14.83 33.11 -60.66
CA GLY A 784 15.76 32.71 -61.71
C GLY A 784 17.16 32.33 -61.23
N PHE A 785 17.32 31.19 -60.54
CA PHE A 785 18.32 30.16 -60.86
C PHE A 785 18.01 28.87 -60.05
N VAL A 786 18.18 27.72 -60.70
CA VAL A 786 17.53 26.43 -60.43
C VAL A 786 18.20 25.60 -59.32
N ALA A 787 17.40 24.96 -58.46
CA ALA A 787 17.78 23.79 -57.66
C ALA A 787 16.72 22.68 -57.82
N ALA A 788 17.18 21.44 -57.96
CA ALA A 788 16.38 20.28 -58.36
C ALA A 788 15.79 19.50 -57.16
N SER A 789 14.50 19.20 -57.31
CA SER A 789 13.71 18.02 -56.88
C SER A 789 13.71 17.54 -55.42
N GLU A 790 12.49 17.53 -54.88
CA GLU A 790 11.98 17.14 -53.56
C GLU A 790 12.09 15.65 -53.20
N GLY A 791 11.94 15.36 -51.89
CA GLY A 791 11.68 14.01 -51.39
C GLY A 791 11.57 13.84 -49.86
N THR A 792 10.54 14.47 -49.25
CA THR A 792 9.77 14.03 -48.05
C THR A 792 10.44 13.75 -46.67
N LEU A 793 10.11 14.65 -45.73
CA LEU A 793 9.47 14.46 -44.41
C LEU A 793 10.03 13.41 -43.42
N SER A 794 10.69 13.92 -42.37
CA SER A 794 10.80 13.31 -41.04
C SER A 794 9.91 14.05 -40.05
N GLY A 795 9.19 13.29 -39.22
CA GLY A 795 8.49 13.80 -38.05
C GLY A 795 8.41 12.72 -36.98
N LYS A 796 9.24 12.85 -35.94
CA LYS A 796 8.85 12.83 -34.51
C LYS A 796 10.09 12.77 -33.61
N THR A 797 10.12 13.72 -32.69
CA THR A 797 11.05 13.89 -31.57
C THR A 797 10.66 12.99 -30.39
N SER A 798 11.66 12.37 -29.76
CA SER A 798 11.63 12.11 -28.31
C SER A 798 13.06 12.02 -27.73
N GLN A 799 13.37 13.05 -26.94
CA GLN A 799 14.34 13.14 -25.82
C GLN A 799 15.87 13.02 -26.04
N PRO A 800 16.67 13.77 -25.25
CA PRO A 800 18.11 13.91 -25.43
C PRO A 800 18.92 12.98 -24.52
N SER A 801 20.00 12.39 -25.05
CA SER A 801 21.08 11.82 -24.23
C SER A 801 22.43 11.91 -24.95
N GLN A 802 23.47 11.90 -24.14
CA GLN A 802 24.87 12.33 -24.30
C GLN A 802 25.67 11.82 -25.53
N PRO A 803 26.79 12.49 -25.88
CA PRO A 803 27.60 12.14 -27.05
C PRO A 803 28.56 10.99 -26.73
N VAL A 804 28.54 9.94 -27.55
CA VAL A 804 29.61 8.94 -27.60
C VAL A 804 30.00 8.73 -29.07
N ASN A 805 31.28 8.96 -29.35
CA ASN A 805 31.95 8.70 -30.61
C ASN A 805 31.87 7.20 -30.97
N PRO A 806 31.50 6.81 -32.20
CA PRO A 806 31.57 5.43 -32.65
C PRO A 806 32.81 5.25 -33.53
N ASP A 807 33.86 4.67 -32.97
CA ASP A 807 34.86 3.92 -33.73
C ASP A 807 35.46 2.88 -32.79
N VAL A 808 35.24 1.60 -33.12
CA VAL A 808 36.13 0.43 -32.98
C VAL A 808 35.28 -0.85 -32.89
N ILE A 809 35.59 -1.73 -33.83
CA ILE A 809 35.15 -3.12 -34.00
C ILE A 809 36.09 -4.03 -33.18
N ASP A 810 35.54 -5.00 -32.43
CA ASP A 810 35.99 -6.41 -32.29
C ASP A 810 35.07 -7.10 -31.26
N ILE A 811 34.38 -8.21 -31.55
CA ILE A 811 34.84 -9.62 -31.68
C ILE A 811 35.24 -10.25 -30.34
N ASP A 812 34.74 -11.47 -30.14
CA ASP A 812 34.91 -12.45 -29.04
C ASP A 812 34.00 -12.25 -27.81
N GLY A 813 33.26 -13.24 -27.28
CA GLY A 813 33.32 -14.68 -27.45
C GLY A 813 33.82 -15.37 -26.16
N LEU A 814 32.87 -15.97 -25.42
CA LEU A 814 33.04 -17.12 -24.50
C LEU A 814 33.80 -16.97 -23.15
N GLU A 815 33.28 -17.73 -22.17
CA GLU A 815 33.83 -18.12 -20.84
C GLU A 815 33.86 -16.99 -19.78
N ASP A 816 33.28 -17.08 -18.58
CA ASP A 816 32.86 -18.18 -17.68
C ASP A 816 31.57 -17.82 -16.91
#